data_AF-A0AAN7HDX2-F1
#
_entry.id   AF-A0AAN7HDX2-F1
#
_cell.length_a   1.000
_cell.length_b   1.000
_cell.length_c   1.000
_cell.angle_alpha   90.00
_cell.angle_beta   90.00
_cell.angle_gamma   90.00
#
_symmetry.space_group_name_H-M   'P 1'
#
loop_
_entity.id
_entity.type
_entity.pdbx_description
1 polymer ?
#
loop_
_entity_poly.entity_id
_entity_poly.type
_entity_poly.pdbx_seq_one_letter_code
_entity_poly.pdbx_strand_id
1 'polypeptide(L)'
;MVGKWHMGEAEENHPSGFDYWSILPGQGEYWDPEFIELSGIHVEEGLSWIRGRDKTKPFFLMCHHKAPHRSWECDDKHKDLYKHPIRVGERVQQEKGPSERKIPAPTTEEDLRALKLIDKEDGTVFTFTSQGELAEFKFQRYMQRYLRTIQSVDDSVGRLLDYLDKDEPGLAEDTIVIYTSDQGFFLGEHGWFYKRFMYEESFQMPFLIKYPREISTGSVCDDIICNVDFATTWLDYAQLPVPSYMQDRSFRRLLQGQTPADWPQAAYHRYWMHNDIIHNAYAHYGIRNQRYKLIYWYNEALGIKGARPGGEEHKEWELFDCEKGPLELFNVYNEPEYREMVRHMTALLGKKMVEIGDEPLPAYVREPNAKETSSQNKTLFRVCGGNMVSVRNAAISALAFAAAASSATTSTCQKGKPCDARQRAEDLLKQMTWEEKIGQMGGLGPMFYWAGDIMETVNRLRQEQVNSSRLHIPYITVTDSINGLFISGGSVFPSNLAMSASWNLPLFKSVIEAIREEQVSIGVRWVLSSALDVAKEPRYGRIGELFGEDGYLIGEFGWVYVETMEEKDGNGYTKVACTIKHFVFGDARGGVNTASQYGGLNHLFNDQLRPYLHVLETTKPASLMVSYATVDLVPMSVNEYMLQDMLRDRLGFEGLIMSDAYSIPNLYPQSKTATSFEDAALQALRAGLQMELAPAGIPAVFPTLISSVDDKAAAKLIDEAALKMLEIKFGSGVFEQLLADLGVMNKTLRAPAHLDLARQMALESIVMLKNDGLLPLTPNKIAVIGPFGDIINAGSYAAVNSKDPRYGNSLYRSAVSAFGADKVTFTKGCDFIDTSDDSGIAPAVAAAKEAGFAVDTTLIRKRTDGEFFAHADLGFPGLQQQLLDAVLDAGVPTVLVLSGGQPFVLDPSSLRGNAIFHSFLGGEFTGDALIELLTGAVNPSGKLTISMPQHTAAIPVMYDYLPSDDQGGHTGLLGYHSAWQFPNLTRTVPMPFGYGLSCTTFDIAAPVARVQGGKAKEVVVSTTVRNTGARRGQEVVQVYFRPATTRGLEFPVRRLVRFEKVELQAGKSREVNFTIPYKDLGLWITTKLTTQLGLYHFWAGSSSREQDLRMVNVTLT
;
A
#
# COMPACT_ATOMS: atom_id res chain seq x y z
N MET A 1 -21.27 -12.47 33.95
CA MET A 1 -21.26 -12.92 32.54
C MET A 1 -20.45 -14.20 32.45
N VAL A 2 -20.96 -15.25 31.79
CA VAL A 2 -20.22 -16.51 31.62
C VAL A 2 -20.25 -16.92 30.16
N GLY A 3 -19.10 -17.23 29.57
CA GLY A 3 -18.99 -17.75 28.21
C GLY A 3 -18.31 -16.81 27.21
N LYS A 4 -18.79 -16.80 25.98
CA LYS A 4 -18.14 -16.07 24.87
C LYS A 4 -18.09 -14.55 25.10
N TRP A 5 -16.92 -13.95 24.87
CA TRP A 5 -16.68 -12.49 24.88
C TRP A 5 -15.86 -12.05 23.67
N HIS A 6 -16.38 -11.12 22.89
CA HIS A 6 -15.86 -10.78 21.56
C HIS A 6 -15.10 -9.45 21.49
N MET A 7 -14.84 -8.80 22.62
CA MET A 7 -14.15 -7.51 22.66
C MET A 7 -12.62 -7.65 22.76
N GLY A 8 -12.09 -8.88 22.82
CA GLY A 8 -10.66 -9.18 22.96
C GLY A 8 -10.30 -9.70 24.34
N GLU A 9 -9.07 -10.18 24.47
CA GLU A 9 -8.55 -10.88 25.68
C GLU A 9 -7.63 -10.00 26.54
N ALA A 10 -7.18 -8.86 25.99
CA ALA A 10 -6.35 -7.91 26.72
C ALA A 10 -7.13 -7.29 27.91
N GLU A 11 -6.41 -6.91 28.95
CA GLU A 11 -6.98 -6.44 30.24
C GLU A 11 -7.94 -5.27 30.06
N GLU A 12 -7.64 -4.34 29.16
CA GLU A 12 -8.50 -3.20 28.82
C GLU A 12 -9.84 -3.59 28.17
N ASN A 13 -9.94 -4.81 27.66
CA ASN A 13 -11.15 -5.34 27.01
C ASN A 13 -11.95 -6.26 27.93
N HIS A 14 -11.53 -6.48 29.18
CA HIS A 14 -12.26 -7.34 30.10
C HIS A 14 -13.68 -6.81 30.38
N PRO A 15 -14.69 -7.69 30.61
CA PRO A 15 -16.05 -7.25 30.89
C PRO A 15 -16.11 -6.26 32.06
N SER A 16 -16.59 -5.05 31.79
CA SER A 16 -16.77 -4.00 32.80
C SER A 16 -18.24 -3.92 33.24
N GLY A 17 -18.46 -3.54 34.50
CA GLY A 17 -19.81 -3.39 35.07
C GLY A 17 -20.50 -4.69 35.50
N PHE A 18 -19.82 -5.84 35.46
CA PHE A 18 -20.31 -7.10 36.02
C PHE A 18 -19.64 -7.39 37.36
N ASP A 19 -20.41 -7.85 38.35
CA ASP A 19 -19.88 -8.29 39.65
C ASP A 19 -19.02 -9.56 39.53
N TYR A 20 -19.24 -10.34 38.46
CA TYR A 20 -18.51 -11.56 38.14
C TYR A 20 -18.50 -11.78 36.62
N TRP A 21 -17.35 -12.16 36.09
CA TRP A 21 -17.24 -12.65 34.72
C TRP A 21 -16.21 -13.78 34.61
N SER A 22 -16.50 -14.71 33.70
CA SER A 22 -15.64 -15.83 33.33
C SER A 22 -15.84 -16.08 31.83
N ILE A 23 -14.81 -15.80 31.02
CA ILE A 23 -14.96 -15.69 29.56
C ILE A 23 -14.07 -16.66 28.79
N LEU A 24 -14.54 -17.11 27.63
CA LEU A 24 -13.76 -17.99 26.75
C LEU A 24 -12.61 -17.22 26.07
N PRO A 25 -11.38 -17.77 25.99
CA PRO A 25 -10.32 -17.21 25.15
C PRO A 25 -10.72 -17.34 23.68
N GLY A 26 -10.66 -16.24 22.95
CA GLY A 26 -10.93 -16.17 21.52
C GLY A 26 -12.32 -16.67 21.15
N GLN A 27 -12.38 -17.81 20.45
CA GLN A 27 -13.65 -18.46 20.14
C GLN A 27 -14.06 -19.51 21.17
N GLY A 28 -13.16 -19.94 22.08
CA GLY A 28 -13.35 -21.04 23.03
C GLY A 28 -13.33 -22.43 22.38
N GLU A 29 -13.18 -23.46 23.20
CA GLU A 29 -13.30 -24.87 22.79
C GLU A 29 -14.72 -25.41 23.11
N TYR A 30 -15.12 -26.48 22.42
CA TYR A 30 -16.40 -27.16 22.73
C TYR A 30 -16.30 -28.06 23.96
N TRP A 31 -15.15 -28.70 24.14
CA TRP A 31 -14.89 -29.69 25.17
C TRP A 31 -13.95 -29.10 26.21
N ASP A 32 -14.33 -29.24 27.48
CA ASP A 32 -13.56 -28.79 28.64
C ASP A 32 -12.91 -27.40 28.44
N PRO A 33 -13.71 -26.37 28.07
CA PRO A 33 -13.13 -25.08 27.72
C PRO A 33 -12.46 -24.42 28.93
N GLU A 34 -11.28 -23.86 28.68
CA GLU A 34 -10.63 -22.95 29.61
C GLU A 34 -11.34 -21.59 29.63
N PHE A 35 -11.41 -20.97 30.80
CA PHE A 35 -11.97 -19.62 30.97
C PHE A 35 -10.93 -18.66 31.56
N ILE A 36 -11.00 -17.41 31.11
CA ILE A 36 -10.24 -16.28 31.64
C ILE A 36 -11.07 -15.64 32.76
N GLU A 37 -10.45 -15.45 33.91
CA GLU A 37 -11.00 -14.77 35.08
C GLU A 37 -9.94 -13.84 35.72
N LEU A 38 -10.37 -12.97 36.64
CA LEU A 38 -9.47 -12.09 37.40
C LEU A 38 -8.41 -12.85 38.22
N SER A 39 -8.69 -14.08 38.64
CA SER A 39 -7.79 -14.91 39.47
C SER A 39 -6.91 -15.89 38.68
N GLY A 40 -7.08 -15.99 37.36
CA GLY A 40 -6.35 -16.92 36.50
C GLY A 40 -7.26 -17.77 35.63
N ILE A 41 -6.73 -18.89 35.11
CA ILE A 41 -7.47 -19.82 34.24
C ILE A 41 -8.12 -20.91 35.10
N HIS A 42 -9.45 -21.01 35.02
CA HIS A 42 -10.24 -22.02 35.73
C HIS A 42 -11.27 -22.66 34.80
N VAL A 43 -11.85 -23.78 35.24
CA VAL A 43 -13.01 -24.43 34.60
C VAL A 43 -14.18 -24.26 35.57
N GLU A 44 -15.09 -23.34 35.28
CA GLU A 44 -16.30 -23.12 36.10
C GLU A 44 -17.58 -23.23 35.26
N GLU A 45 -18.61 -23.90 35.80
CA GLU A 45 -19.93 -24.00 35.20
C GLU A 45 -20.80 -22.79 35.56
N GLY A 46 -21.53 -22.20 34.61
CA GLY A 46 -22.44 -21.08 34.91
C GLY A 46 -23.53 -21.38 35.97
N LEU A 47 -23.89 -22.66 36.14
CA LEU A 47 -24.79 -23.10 37.23
C LEU A 47 -24.13 -23.07 38.62
N SER A 48 -22.80 -23.11 38.72
CA SER A 48 -22.07 -22.91 39.98
C SER A 48 -22.35 -21.50 40.52
N TRP A 49 -22.18 -20.49 39.66
CA TRP A 49 -22.41 -19.10 40.04
C TRP A 49 -23.86 -18.85 40.50
N ILE A 50 -24.86 -19.31 39.73
CA ILE A 50 -26.27 -19.09 40.12
C ILE A 50 -26.59 -19.77 41.46
N ARG A 51 -25.99 -20.93 41.77
CA ARG A 51 -26.17 -21.61 43.06
C ARG A 51 -25.50 -20.87 44.21
N GLY A 52 -24.35 -20.25 43.96
CA GLY A 52 -23.55 -19.52 44.95
C GLY A 52 -23.95 -18.05 45.15
N ARG A 53 -24.87 -17.51 44.35
CA ARG A 53 -25.29 -16.10 44.41
C ARG A 53 -25.93 -15.73 45.75
N ASP A 54 -25.88 -14.45 46.08
CA ASP A 54 -26.63 -13.88 47.20
C ASP A 54 -28.14 -13.89 46.89
N LYS A 55 -28.85 -14.86 47.47
CA LYS A 55 -30.30 -15.04 47.24
C LYS A 55 -31.18 -13.90 47.76
N THR A 56 -30.60 -12.93 48.49
CA THR A 56 -31.34 -11.76 48.98
C THR A 56 -31.34 -10.59 48.01
N LYS A 57 -30.57 -10.67 46.91
CA LYS A 57 -30.41 -9.62 45.91
C LYS A 57 -30.98 -10.06 44.55
N PRO A 58 -31.43 -9.11 43.71
CA PRO A 58 -31.71 -9.39 42.31
C PRO A 58 -30.41 -9.81 41.60
N PHE A 59 -30.54 -10.58 40.52
CA PHE A 59 -29.40 -11.05 39.74
C PHE A 59 -29.62 -10.79 38.24
N PHE A 60 -28.51 -10.68 37.50
CA PHE A 60 -28.49 -10.64 36.05
C PHE A 60 -27.38 -11.58 35.55
N LEU A 61 -27.77 -12.61 34.79
CA LEU A 61 -26.85 -13.62 34.25
C LEU A 61 -26.90 -13.62 32.73
N MET A 62 -25.77 -13.29 32.10
CA MET A 62 -25.54 -13.58 30.68
C MET A 62 -24.79 -14.90 30.57
N CYS A 63 -25.39 -15.88 29.89
CA CYS A 63 -24.80 -17.19 29.61
C CYS A 63 -24.63 -17.33 28.09
N HIS A 64 -23.40 -17.28 27.60
CA HIS A 64 -23.08 -17.34 26.18
C HIS A 64 -22.42 -18.67 25.80
N HIS A 65 -23.09 -19.48 24.98
CA HIS A 65 -22.53 -20.72 24.47
C HIS A 65 -21.43 -20.49 23.42
N LYS A 66 -20.57 -21.49 23.21
CA LYS A 66 -19.64 -21.56 22.09
C LYS A 66 -20.40 -21.43 20.76
N ALA A 67 -19.82 -20.70 19.81
CA ALA A 67 -20.46 -20.44 18.52
C ALA A 67 -20.75 -21.75 17.73
N PRO A 68 -22.03 -22.07 17.43
CA PRO A 68 -22.46 -23.29 16.76
C PRO A 68 -22.26 -23.26 15.23
N HIS A 69 -21.22 -22.57 14.72
CA HIS A 69 -20.98 -22.38 13.28
C HIS A 69 -19.61 -22.89 12.81
N ARG A 70 -19.30 -24.16 13.10
CA ARG A 70 -18.03 -24.93 12.89
C ARG A 70 -17.07 -24.87 14.10
N SER A 71 -16.47 -25.99 14.51
CA SER A 71 -16.45 -27.36 13.95
C SER A 71 -17.71 -28.24 14.13
N TRP A 72 -18.78 -27.77 14.80
CA TRP A 72 -20.00 -28.53 15.15
C TRP A 72 -19.72 -29.80 15.92
N GLU A 73 -19.28 -29.61 17.15
CA GLU A 73 -19.02 -30.70 18.07
C GLU A 73 -20.18 -30.75 19.06
N CYS A 74 -20.88 -31.89 19.07
CA CYS A 74 -21.98 -32.15 19.97
C CYS A 74 -21.52 -32.99 21.16
N ASP A 75 -22.28 -32.96 22.24
CA ASP A 75 -22.18 -33.94 23.32
C ASP A 75 -22.19 -35.37 22.77
N ASP A 76 -21.43 -36.26 23.42
CA ASP A 76 -21.25 -37.66 23.02
C ASP A 76 -22.59 -38.39 22.89
N LYS A 77 -23.56 -38.10 23.76
CA LYS A 77 -24.88 -38.73 23.72
C LYS A 77 -25.71 -38.37 22.48
N HIS A 78 -25.35 -37.27 21.79
CA HIS A 78 -26.06 -36.79 20.60
C HIS A 78 -25.39 -37.23 19.29
N LYS A 79 -24.21 -37.85 19.34
CA LYS A 79 -23.47 -38.29 18.15
C LYS A 79 -24.29 -39.16 17.22
N ASP A 80 -25.22 -39.95 17.77
CA ASP A 80 -26.04 -40.90 17.02
C ASP A 80 -27.36 -40.32 16.47
N LEU A 81 -27.73 -39.09 16.85
CA LEU A 81 -28.93 -38.44 16.28
C LEU A 81 -28.77 -38.30 14.77
N TYR A 82 -29.83 -38.58 14.01
CA TYR A 82 -29.83 -38.46 12.54
C TYR A 82 -28.80 -39.36 11.79
N LYS A 83 -28.26 -40.44 12.38
CA LYS A 83 -27.35 -41.38 11.68
C LYS A 83 -28.04 -42.37 10.71
N HIS A 84 -29.32 -42.70 10.93
CA HIS A 84 -30.15 -43.48 9.97
C HIS A 84 -30.83 -42.52 8.98
N PRO A 85 -31.37 -42.95 7.81
CA PRO A 85 -31.55 -42.11 6.62
C PRO A 85 -32.69 -41.09 6.76
N ILE A 86 -32.54 -40.21 7.73
CA ILE A 86 -33.37 -39.05 8.01
C ILE A 86 -32.73 -37.96 7.18
N ARG A 87 -33.40 -37.65 6.09
CA ARG A 87 -33.09 -36.49 5.28
C ARG A 87 -33.53 -35.26 6.07
N VAL A 88 -32.63 -34.30 6.25
CA VAL A 88 -32.91 -33.07 6.97
C VAL A 88 -32.66 -31.88 6.05
N GLY A 89 -33.68 -31.04 5.91
CA GLY A 89 -33.69 -29.91 4.99
C GLY A 89 -33.81 -30.29 3.51
N GLU A 90 -34.04 -29.27 2.68
CA GLU A 90 -34.05 -29.37 1.23
C GLU A 90 -33.00 -28.43 0.65
N ARG A 91 -32.23 -28.90 -0.35
CA ARG A 91 -31.20 -28.08 -1.00
C ARG A 91 -31.82 -27.18 -2.08
N VAL A 92 -31.57 -25.88 -1.99
CA VAL A 92 -31.85 -24.93 -3.09
C VAL A 92 -30.78 -25.10 -4.18
N GLN A 93 -31.20 -25.36 -5.42
CA GLN A 93 -30.28 -25.52 -6.56
C GLN A 93 -29.88 -24.16 -7.13
N GLN A 94 -28.57 -23.89 -7.19
CA GLN A 94 -28.00 -22.78 -7.93
C GLN A 94 -27.35 -23.33 -9.21
N GLU A 95 -27.68 -22.77 -10.38
CA GLU A 95 -26.99 -23.12 -11.61
C GLU A 95 -25.55 -22.56 -11.61
N LYS A 96 -24.59 -23.45 -11.92
CA LYS A 96 -23.17 -23.23 -12.27
C LYS A 96 -22.56 -21.88 -11.89
N GLY A 97 -21.76 -21.87 -10.83
CA GLY A 97 -20.72 -20.85 -10.57
C GLY A 97 -19.32 -21.48 -10.49
N PRO A 98 -18.24 -20.75 -10.80
CA PRO A 98 -16.88 -21.27 -10.74
C PRO A 98 -16.44 -21.45 -9.27
N SER A 99 -15.91 -22.62 -8.93
CA SER A 99 -15.31 -22.85 -7.60
C SER A 99 -13.78 -22.90 -7.72
N GLU A 100 -13.10 -21.79 -7.49
CA GLU A 100 -11.68 -21.83 -7.14
C GLU A 100 -11.54 -22.33 -5.69
N ARG A 101 -11.61 -23.65 -5.50
CA ARG A 101 -11.28 -24.30 -4.23
C ARG A 101 -9.99 -25.11 -4.37
N LYS A 102 -9.15 -25.03 -3.32
CA LYS A 102 -7.88 -25.77 -3.19
C LYS A 102 -8.05 -27.29 -2.96
N ILE A 103 -9.27 -27.78 -2.77
CA ILE A 103 -9.57 -29.23 -2.72
C ILE A 103 -10.10 -29.63 -4.10
N PRO A 104 -9.51 -30.62 -4.79
CA PRO A 104 -9.99 -31.08 -6.08
C PRO A 104 -11.47 -31.45 -5.98
N ALA A 105 -12.34 -30.65 -6.58
CA ALA A 105 -13.69 -31.10 -6.87
C ALA A 105 -13.57 -32.03 -8.07
N PRO A 106 -14.08 -33.27 -8.02
CA PRO A 106 -14.05 -34.15 -9.19
C PRO A 106 -14.69 -33.41 -10.37
N THR A 107 -13.96 -33.19 -11.45
CA THR A 107 -14.44 -32.41 -12.60
C THR A 107 -14.97 -33.30 -13.71
N THR A 108 -14.61 -34.60 -13.70
CA THR A 108 -15.10 -35.62 -14.62
C THR A 108 -15.93 -36.69 -13.91
N GLU A 109 -16.75 -37.44 -14.66
CA GLU A 109 -17.44 -38.63 -14.11
C GLU A 109 -16.47 -39.70 -13.61
N GLU A 110 -15.28 -39.78 -14.20
CA GLU A 110 -14.23 -40.72 -13.82
C GLU A 110 -13.62 -40.35 -12.46
N ASP A 111 -13.32 -39.06 -12.25
CA ASP A 111 -12.85 -38.55 -10.95
C ASP A 111 -13.89 -38.75 -9.84
N LEU A 112 -15.17 -38.59 -10.18
CA LEU A 112 -16.26 -38.77 -9.22
C LEU A 112 -16.41 -40.23 -8.79
N ARG A 113 -16.27 -41.18 -9.73
CA ARG A 113 -16.29 -42.62 -9.43
C ARG A 113 -15.03 -43.06 -8.67
N ALA A 114 -13.90 -42.38 -8.86
CA ALA A 114 -12.69 -42.61 -8.10
C ALA A 114 -12.73 -42.01 -6.68
N LEU A 115 -13.59 -41.02 -6.42
CA LEU A 115 -13.73 -40.38 -5.12
C LEU A 115 -14.35 -41.33 -4.09
N LYS A 116 -13.59 -41.58 -3.01
CA LYS A 116 -14.04 -42.31 -1.82
C LYS A 116 -13.95 -41.40 -0.61
N LEU A 117 -15.08 -41.13 0.03
CA LEU A 117 -15.11 -40.42 1.32
C LEU A 117 -15.24 -41.45 2.43
N ILE A 118 -14.32 -41.43 3.39
CA ILE A 118 -14.30 -42.37 4.50
C ILE A 118 -14.77 -41.62 5.75
N ASP A 119 -15.79 -42.12 6.43
CA ASP A 119 -16.21 -41.59 7.73
C ASP A 119 -15.07 -41.80 8.73
N LYS A 120 -14.65 -40.73 9.40
CA LYS A 120 -13.56 -40.78 10.38
C LYS A 120 -13.94 -41.61 11.60
N GLU A 121 -15.21 -41.68 11.96
CA GLU A 121 -15.66 -42.30 13.21
C GLU A 121 -15.81 -43.83 13.08
N ASP A 122 -16.37 -44.32 11.97
CA ASP A 122 -16.69 -45.73 11.80
C ASP A 122 -16.02 -46.38 10.56
N GLY A 123 -15.29 -45.60 9.76
CA GLY A 123 -14.60 -46.10 8.57
C GLY A 123 -15.51 -46.38 7.37
N THR A 124 -16.80 -46.00 7.42
CA THR A 124 -17.74 -46.21 6.32
C THR A 124 -17.26 -45.50 5.07
N VAL A 125 -17.18 -46.23 3.94
CA VAL A 125 -16.75 -45.69 2.65
C VAL A 125 -17.97 -45.30 1.81
N PHE A 126 -18.06 -44.01 1.45
CA PHE A 126 -19.07 -43.45 0.57
C PHE A 126 -18.49 -43.21 -0.82
N THR A 127 -19.26 -43.59 -1.84
CA THR A 127 -18.97 -43.40 -3.27
C THR A 127 -20.15 -42.72 -3.94
N PHE A 128 -19.91 -42.03 -5.05
CA PHE A 128 -20.93 -41.21 -5.70
C PHE A 128 -20.94 -41.44 -7.21
N THR A 129 -22.14 -41.42 -7.80
CA THR A 129 -22.36 -41.62 -9.24
C THR A 129 -22.67 -40.33 -9.99
N SER A 130 -23.09 -39.28 -9.28
CA SER A 130 -23.35 -37.95 -9.84
C SER A 130 -22.92 -36.81 -8.91
N GLN A 131 -22.63 -35.64 -9.48
CA GLN A 131 -22.33 -34.43 -8.71
C GLN A 131 -23.49 -34.03 -7.79
N GLY A 132 -24.73 -34.30 -8.21
CA GLY A 132 -25.92 -34.10 -7.39
C GLY A 132 -25.92 -34.96 -6.13
N GLU A 133 -25.56 -36.24 -6.25
CA GLU A 133 -25.46 -37.18 -5.14
C GLU A 133 -24.37 -36.77 -4.14
N LEU A 134 -23.19 -36.39 -4.63
CA LEU A 134 -22.10 -35.88 -3.79
C LEU A 134 -22.49 -34.58 -3.06
N ALA A 135 -23.20 -33.68 -3.73
CA ALA A 135 -23.65 -32.42 -3.14
C ALA A 135 -24.74 -32.62 -2.08
N GLU A 136 -25.71 -33.50 -2.34
CA GLU A 136 -26.74 -33.88 -1.36
C GLU A 136 -26.09 -34.53 -0.13
N PHE A 137 -25.16 -35.48 -0.33
CA PHE A 137 -24.44 -36.12 0.77
C PHE A 137 -23.72 -35.10 1.66
N LYS A 138 -23.03 -34.13 1.06
CA LYS A 138 -22.34 -33.05 1.79
C LYS A 138 -23.31 -32.19 2.60
N PHE A 139 -24.45 -31.80 2.01
CA PHE A 139 -25.48 -31.01 2.69
C PHE A 139 -26.12 -31.77 3.86
N GLN A 140 -26.47 -33.04 3.65
CA GLN A 140 -27.04 -33.88 4.72
C GLN A 140 -26.08 -34.04 5.90
N ARG A 141 -24.81 -34.33 5.64
CA ARG A 141 -23.79 -34.43 6.71
C ARG A 141 -23.57 -33.12 7.46
N TYR A 142 -23.63 -31.99 6.75
CA TYR A 142 -23.58 -30.66 7.33
C TYR A 142 -24.75 -30.44 8.31
N MET A 143 -25.99 -30.61 7.83
CA MET A 143 -27.21 -30.33 8.60
C MET A 143 -27.31 -31.23 9.83
N GLN A 144 -27.01 -32.52 9.67
CA GLN A 144 -27.02 -33.48 10.78
C GLN A 144 -26.05 -33.07 11.89
N ARG A 145 -24.82 -32.65 11.55
CA ARG A 145 -23.83 -32.20 12.55
C ARG A 145 -24.23 -30.90 13.23
N TYR A 146 -24.75 -29.94 12.46
CA TYR A 146 -25.28 -28.69 13.01
C TYR A 146 -26.38 -28.97 14.03
N LEU A 147 -27.39 -29.78 13.67
CA LEU A 147 -28.53 -30.07 14.57
C LEU A 147 -28.13 -30.85 15.82
N ARG A 148 -27.16 -31.77 15.75
CA ARG A 148 -26.58 -32.42 16.94
C ARG A 148 -25.94 -31.41 17.90
N THR A 149 -25.26 -30.42 17.33
CA THR A 149 -24.63 -29.34 18.12
C THR A 149 -25.70 -28.48 18.78
N ILE A 150 -26.76 -28.11 18.04
CA ILE A 150 -27.90 -27.36 18.57
C ILE A 150 -28.61 -28.15 19.68
N GLN A 151 -28.75 -29.47 19.57
CA GLN A 151 -29.31 -30.28 20.66
C GLN A 151 -28.45 -30.20 21.95
N SER A 152 -27.14 -30.04 21.82
CA SER A 152 -26.25 -29.86 22.99
C SER A 152 -26.48 -28.49 23.66
N VAL A 153 -26.76 -27.46 22.86
CA VAL A 153 -27.15 -26.13 23.36
C VAL A 153 -28.52 -26.20 24.04
N ASP A 154 -29.49 -26.87 23.41
CA ASP A 154 -30.85 -27.07 23.92
C ASP A 154 -30.84 -27.76 25.29
N ASP A 155 -30.11 -28.86 25.45
CA ASP A 155 -29.92 -29.52 26.74
C ASP A 155 -29.30 -28.60 27.81
N SER A 156 -28.35 -27.75 27.39
CA SER A 156 -27.70 -26.81 28.29
C SER A 156 -28.66 -25.72 28.78
N VAL A 157 -29.50 -25.18 27.89
CA VAL A 157 -30.59 -24.26 28.23
C VAL A 157 -31.62 -24.96 29.13
N GLY A 158 -31.97 -26.20 28.80
CA GLY A 158 -32.88 -27.03 29.59
C GLY A 158 -32.43 -27.19 31.04
N ARG A 159 -31.14 -27.42 31.29
CA ARG A 159 -30.58 -27.46 32.66
C ARG A 159 -30.74 -26.16 33.42
N LEU A 160 -30.59 -25.01 32.77
CA LEU A 160 -30.81 -23.69 33.39
C LEU A 160 -32.29 -23.48 33.72
N LEU A 161 -33.19 -23.83 32.81
CA LEU A 161 -34.63 -23.76 33.03
C LEU A 161 -35.08 -24.70 34.16
N ASP A 162 -34.58 -25.93 34.17
CA ASP A 162 -34.82 -26.91 35.23
C ASP A 162 -34.37 -26.39 36.60
N TYR A 163 -33.22 -25.70 36.67
CA TYR A 163 -32.79 -25.09 37.92
C TYR A 163 -33.78 -24.02 38.41
N LEU A 164 -34.22 -23.13 37.52
CA LEU A 164 -35.17 -22.06 37.85
C LEU A 164 -36.55 -22.59 38.27
N ASP A 165 -37.02 -23.66 37.61
CA ASP A 165 -38.35 -24.22 37.84
C ASP A 165 -38.38 -25.24 39.01
N LYS A 166 -37.35 -26.10 39.13
CA LYS A 166 -37.35 -27.26 40.04
C LYS A 166 -36.42 -27.08 41.25
N ASP A 167 -35.20 -26.59 41.04
CA ASP A 167 -34.17 -26.57 42.09
C ASP A 167 -34.34 -25.38 43.04
N GLU A 168 -34.91 -24.26 42.59
CA GLU A 168 -35.28 -23.11 43.42
C GLU A 168 -36.75 -22.70 43.19
N PRO A 169 -37.72 -23.42 43.79
CA PRO A 169 -39.14 -23.23 43.53
C PRO A 169 -39.59 -21.77 43.75
N GLY A 170 -40.29 -21.22 42.74
CA GLY A 170 -40.81 -19.85 42.76
C GLY A 170 -39.86 -18.81 42.16
N LEU A 171 -38.59 -19.15 41.91
CA LEU A 171 -37.64 -18.22 41.28
C LEU A 171 -38.03 -17.90 39.83
N ALA A 172 -38.49 -18.91 39.07
CA ALA A 172 -38.94 -18.74 37.69
C ALA A 172 -40.10 -17.75 37.53
N GLU A 173 -40.96 -17.62 38.55
CA GLU A 173 -42.09 -16.67 38.54
C GLU A 173 -41.63 -15.20 38.65
N ASP A 174 -40.40 -14.97 39.09
CA ASP A 174 -39.80 -13.63 39.26
C ASP A 174 -38.54 -13.42 38.42
N THR A 175 -38.33 -14.26 37.41
CA THR A 175 -37.16 -14.20 36.54
C THR A 175 -37.61 -14.05 35.09
N ILE A 176 -37.07 -13.04 34.40
CA ILE A 176 -37.21 -12.92 32.95
C ILE A 176 -36.12 -13.80 32.32
N VAL A 177 -36.51 -14.79 31.54
CA VAL A 177 -35.59 -15.63 30.78
C VAL A 177 -35.70 -15.27 29.31
N ILE A 178 -34.58 -14.92 28.69
CA ILE A 178 -34.48 -14.58 27.27
C ILE A 178 -33.53 -15.57 26.61
N TYR A 179 -33.97 -16.20 25.53
CA TYR A 179 -33.13 -16.96 24.62
C TYR A 179 -33.07 -16.25 23.28
N THR A 180 -31.87 -15.88 22.85
CA THR A 180 -31.63 -15.20 21.58
C THR A 180 -30.26 -15.56 20.99
N SER A 181 -30.01 -15.14 19.76
CA SER A 181 -28.73 -15.28 19.04
C SER A 181 -28.11 -13.90 18.74
N ASP A 182 -26.83 -13.85 18.37
CA ASP A 182 -26.19 -12.62 17.88
C ASP A 182 -26.74 -12.22 16.49
N GLN A 183 -27.04 -13.20 15.63
CA GLN A 183 -27.76 -13.08 14.35
C GLN A 183 -28.13 -14.46 13.78
N GLY A 184 -28.90 -14.50 12.68
CA GLY A 184 -29.19 -15.71 11.92
C GLY A 184 -27.96 -16.29 11.20
N PHE A 185 -28.12 -17.41 10.50
CA PHE A 185 -27.03 -18.10 9.80
C PHE A 185 -27.55 -18.87 8.59
N PHE A 186 -26.93 -18.67 7.42
CA PHE A 186 -27.19 -19.48 6.23
C PHE A 186 -26.68 -20.91 6.44
N LEU A 187 -27.57 -21.87 6.28
CA LEU A 187 -27.29 -23.31 6.36
C LEU A 187 -27.15 -23.94 4.96
N GLY A 188 -27.08 -23.12 3.92
CA GLY A 188 -26.92 -23.50 2.52
C GLY A 188 -27.84 -22.74 1.56
N GLU A 189 -28.79 -21.98 2.11
CA GLU A 189 -29.69 -21.10 1.36
C GLU A 189 -28.88 -20.07 0.56
N HIS A 190 -29.39 -19.70 -0.61
CA HIS A 190 -28.70 -18.85 -1.59
C HIS A 190 -27.30 -19.35 -2.04
N GLY A 191 -26.91 -20.59 -1.71
CA GLY A 191 -25.57 -21.12 -1.95
C GLY A 191 -24.52 -20.68 -0.91
N TRP A 192 -24.95 -20.03 0.17
CA TRP A 192 -24.07 -19.44 1.18
C TRP A 192 -24.08 -20.23 2.49
N PHE A 193 -22.98 -20.10 3.24
CA PHE A 193 -22.81 -20.73 4.56
C PHE A 193 -22.11 -19.74 5.49
N TYR A 194 -22.84 -18.71 5.89
CA TYR A 194 -22.31 -17.65 6.73
C TYR A 194 -23.40 -16.79 7.36
N LYS A 195 -23.04 -15.69 7.99
CA LYS A 195 -23.94 -14.68 8.56
C LYS A 195 -23.43 -13.32 8.11
N ARG A 196 -24.21 -12.42 7.50
CA ARG A 196 -23.83 -11.02 7.17
C ARG A 196 -24.74 -10.34 6.16
N PHE A 197 -25.42 -11.10 5.31
CA PHE A 197 -26.32 -10.52 4.31
C PHE A 197 -27.71 -10.31 4.88
N MET A 198 -28.40 -9.29 4.38
CA MET A 198 -29.76 -8.96 4.79
C MET A 198 -30.84 -9.92 4.21
N TYR A 199 -30.52 -11.19 3.91
CA TYR A 199 -31.54 -12.21 3.57
C TYR A 199 -32.09 -12.85 4.84
N GLU A 200 -33.34 -13.33 4.82
CA GLU A 200 -34.11 -13.71 6.01
C GLU A 200 -33.37 -14.69 6.93
N GLU A 201 -32.67 -15.70 6.38
CA GLU A 201 -31.98 -16.71 7.18
C GLU A 201 -30.83 -16.14 8.01
N SER A 202 -30.18 -15.07 7.54
CA SER A 202 -29.12 -14.38 8.28
C SER A 202 -29.63 -13.15 9.03
N PHE A 203 -30.72 -12.54 8.56
CA PHE A 203 -31.25 -11.29 9.09
C PHE A 203 -32.13 -11.51 10.33
N GLN A 204 -32.92 -12.59 10.35
CA GLN A 204 -33.75 -12.94 11.50
C GLN A 204 -32.97 -13.75 12.54
N MET A 205 -33.36 -13.63 13.80
CA MET A 205 -32.84 -14.44 14.89
C MET A 205 -33.98 -15.01 15.75
N PRO A 206 -33.79 -16.18 16.37
CA PRO A 206 -34.74 -16.65 17.36
C PRO A 206 -34.78 -15.66 18.53
N PHE A 207 -35.97 -15.26 18.96
CA PHE A 207 -36.16 -14.51 20.18
C PHE A 207 -37.30 -15.16 20.97
N LEU A 208 -36.95 -15.83 22.06
CA LEU A 208 -37.90 -16.44 22.99
C LEU A 208 -37.75 -15.75 24.34
N ILE A 209 -38.88 -15.40 24.95
CA ILE A 209 -38.90 -14.75 26.25
C ILE A 209 -39.98 -15.37 27.13
N LYS A 210 -39.60 -15.69 28.38
CA LYS A 210 -40.49 -16.21 29.43
C LYS A 210 -40.45 -15.24 30.60
N TYR A 211 -41.61 -14.72 30.97
CA TYR A 211 -41.81 -14.01 32.23
C TYR A 211 -43.27 -14.18 32.69
N PRO A 212 -43.55 -15.20 33.53
CA PRO A 212 -44.93 -15.63 33.83
C PRO A 212 -45.85 -14.54 34.38
N ARG A 213 -45.30 -13.51 35.03
CA ARG A 213 -46.07 -12.39 35.61
C ARG A 213 -46.72 -11.47 34.58
N GLU A 214 -46.14 -11.34 33.38
CA GLU A 214 -46.60 -10.36 32.39
C GLU A 214 -46.82 -10.94 30.99
N ILE A 215 -46.21 -12.09 30.68
CA ILE A 215 -46.24 -12.69 29.34
C ILE A 215 -47.10 -13.94 29.37
N SER A 216 -48.16 -13.94 28.56
CA SER A 216 -49.04 -15.11 28.44
C SER A 216 -48.28 -16.28 27.79
N THR A 217 -48.38 -17.47 28.38
CA THR A 217 -47.70 -18.66 27.83
C THR A 217 -48.20 -18.96 26.41
N GLY A 218 -47.26 -19.19 25.49
CA GLY A 218 -47.57 -19.53 24.09
C GLY A 218 -47.98 -18.36 23.21
N SER A 219 -47.89 -17.11 23.69
CA SER A 219 -48.14 -15.93 22.87
C SER A 219 -47.07 -15.75 21.77
N VAL A 220 -47.50 -15.31 20.59
CA VAL A 220 -46.62 -14.90 19.48
C VAL A 220 -46.80 -13.40 19.24
N CYS A 221 -45.70 -12.69 19.04
CA CYS A 221 -45.69 -11.28 18.66
C CYS A 221 -45.10 -11.17 17.26
N ASP A 222 -45.91 -10.72 16.31
CA ASP A 222 -45.50 -10.55 14.90
C ASP A 222 -44.92 -9.15 14.63
N ASP A 223 -44.93 -8.26 15.62
CA ASP A 223 -44.36 -6.91 15.49
C ASP A 223 -42.83 -6.96 15.38
N ILE A 224 -42.26 -6.06 14.58
CA ILE A 224 -40.80 -6.00 14.41
C ILE A 224 -40.15 -5.47 15.69
N ILE A 225 -39.18 -6.22 16.21
CA ILE A 225 -38.24 -5.80 17.26
C ILE A 225 -36.80 -5.93 16.75
N CYS A 226 -35.90 -5.08 17.22
CA CYS A 226 -34.48 -5.04 16.86
C CYS A 226 -33.59 -5.22 18.10
N ASN A 227 -32.35 -5.67 17.92
CA ASN A 227 -31.40 -5.89 19.03
C ASN A 227 -31.15 -4.63 19.88
N VAL A 228 -31.22 -3.46 19.27
CA VAL A 228 -31.07 -2.15 19.93
C VAL A 228 -32.20 -1.88 20.94
N ASP A 229 -33.36 -2.52 20.81
CA ASP A 229 -34.48 -2.37 21.74
C ASP A 229 -34.27 -3.15 23.06
N PHE A 230 -33.31 -4.07 23.13
CA PHE A 230 -33.14 -4.98 24.27
C PHE A 230 -32.71 -4.23 25.53
N ALA A 231 -31.72 -3.35 25.42
CA ALA A 231 -31.18 -2.63 26.55
C ALA A 231 -32.21 -1.69 27.19
N THR A 232 -32.99 -0.96 26.38
CA THR A 232 -34.05 -0.07 26.88
C THR A 232 -35.18 -0.86 27.55
N THR A 233 -35.48 -2.06 27.05
CA THR A 233 -36.47 -2.98 27.64
C THR A 233 -35.99 -3.53 28.98
N TRP A 234 -34.71 -3.88 29.12
CA TRP A 234 -34.16 -4.34 30.41
C TRP A 234 -34.18 -3.23 31.46
N LEU A 235 -33.86 -2.00 31.08
CA LEU A 235 -33.94 -0.84 31.97
C LEU A 235 -35.40 -0.56 32.40
N ASP A 236 -36.37 -0.69 31.50
CA ASP A 236 -37.80 -0.58 31.82
C ASP A 236 -38.23 -1.63 32.87
N TYR A 237 -37.90 -2.91 32.66
CA TYR A 237 -38.19 -3.95 33.65
C TYR A 237 -37.48 -3.71 35.00
N ALA A 238 -36.25 -3.19 34.97
CA ALA A 238 -35.50 -2.80 36.15
C ALA A 238 -36.00 -1.49 36.79
N GLN A 239 -36.95 -0.79 36.18
CA GLN A 239 -37.46 0.53 36.57
C GLN A 239 -36.35 1.59 36.68
N LEU A 240 -35.35 1.48 35.80
CA LEU A 240 -34.24 2.41 35.70
C LEU A 240 -34.51 3.44 34.58
N PRO A 241 -34.00 4.67 34.73
CA PRO A 241 -34.08 5.66 33.66
C PRO A 241 -33.31 5.19 32.43
N VAL A 242 -33.92 5.34 31.25
CA VAL A 242 -33.25 5.08 29.97
C VAL A 242 -32.38 6.30 29.63
N PRO A 243 -31.05 6.14 29.47
CA PRO A 243 -30.18 7.23 29.07
C PRO A 243 -30.54 7.79 27.70
N SER A 244 -30.44 9.10 27.52
CA SER A 244 -30.83 9.77 26.27
C SER A 244 -29.98 9.39 25.05
N TYR A 245 -28.83 8.75 25.24
CA TYR A 245 -27.93 8.28 24.18
C TYR A 245 -28.23 6.83 23.74
N MET A 246 -29.08 6.11 24.47
CA MET A 246 -29.43 4.73 24.12
C MET A 246 -30.44 4.76 22.97
N GLN A 247 -30.15 3.99 21.91
CA GLN A 247 -31.00 3.93 20.72
C GLN A 247 -32.29 3.14 20.98
N ASP A 248 -33.35 3.54 20.28
CA ASP A 248 -34.69 2.96 20.28
C ASP A 248 -35.38 2.86 21.66
N ARG A 249 -36.34 1.93 21.84
CA ARG A 249 -37.36 2.01 22.91
C ARG A 249 -37.82 0.65 23.42
N SER A 250 -38.34 0.63 24.66
CA SER A 250 -38.78 -0.62 25.30
C SER A 250 -39.94 -1.28 24.55
N PHE A 251 -39.82 -2.58 24.26
CA PHE A 251 -40.88 -3.41 23.67
C PHE A 251 -41.74 -4.14 24.71
N ARG A 252 -41.62 -3.81 26.01
CA ARG A 252 -42.39 -4.46 27.09
C ARG A 252 -43.89 -4.54 26.83
N ARG A 253 -44.49 -3.49 26.24
CA ARG A 253 -45.92 -3.48 25.90
C ARG A 253 -46.30 -4.49 24.82
N LEU A 254 -45.40 -4.76 23.87
CA LEU A 254 -45.63 -5.79 22.84
C LEU A 254 -45.76 -7.16 23.47
N LEU A 255 -44.94 -7.45 24.50
CA LEU A 255 -44.98 -8.71 25.25
C LEU A 255 -46.30 -8.90 26.01
N GLN A 256 -47.03 -7.83 26.28
CA GLN A 256 -48.36 -7.82 26.89
C GLN A 256 -49.48 -7.85 25.83
N GLY A 257 -49.14 -8.05 24.55
CA GLY A 257 -50.09 -8.05 23.43
C GLY A 257 -50.59 -6.66 23.04
N GLN A 258 -49.86 -5.60 23.38
CA GLN A 258 -50.25 -4.22 23.12
C GLN A 258 -49.23 -3.52 22.22
N THR A 259 -49.55 -3.38 20.93
CA THR A 259 -48.73 -2.62 19.98
C THR A 259 -49.00 -1.11 20.13
N PRO A 260 -48.01 -0.30 20.55
CA PRO A 260 -48.16 1.16 20.54
C PRO A 260 -48.48 1.68 19.12
N ALA A 261 -49.31 2.72 19.02
CA ALA A 261 -49.71 3.28 17.74
C ALA A 261 -48.54 3.84 16.91
N ASP A 262 -47.46 4.22 17.56
CA ASP A 262 -46.23 4.74 16.97
C ASP A 262 -45.09 3.70 16.93
N TRP A 263 -45.38 2.42 17.16
CA TRP A 263 -44.38 1.36 17.11
C TRP A 263 -43.79 1.22 15.70
N PRO A 264 -42.46 1.29 15.53
CA PRO A 264 -41.84 1.18 14.22
C PRO A 264 -41.98 -0.24 13.68
N GLN A 265 -42.69 -0.39 12.57
CA GLN A 265 -42.83 -1.67 11.84
C GLN A 265 -41.76 -1.82 10.77
N ALA A 266 -40.52 -1.44 11.08
CA ALA A 266 -39.40 -1.50 10.17
C ALA A 266 -38.07 -1.76 10.89
N ALA A 267 -37.25 -2.65 10.31
CA ALA A 267 -35.90 -2.95 10.78
C ALA A 267 -34.88 -2.42 9.77
N TYR A 268 -33.91 -1.64 10.27
CA TYR A 268 -32.77 -1.13 9.51
C TYR A 268 -31.58 -2.08 9.64
N HIS A 269 -30.85 -2.30 8.55
CA HIS A 269 -29.62 -3.09 8.53
C HIS A 269 -28.51 -2.34 7.81
N ARG A 270 -27.29 -2.40 8.35
CA ARG A 270 -26.08 -1.95 7.67
C ARG A 270 -24.94 -2.90 7.94
N TYR A 271 -24.27 -3.31 6.87
CA TYR A 271 -23.01 -4.04 6.91
C TYR A 271 -21.94 -3.28 6.16
N TRP A 272 -20.85 -2.96 6.87
CA TRP A 272 -19.87 -1.97 6.39
C TRP A 272 -18.65 -2.57 5.69
N MET A 273 -18.27 -3.81 5.98
CA MET A 273 -16.99 -4.38 5.55
C MET A 273 -17.10 -5.03 4.17
N HIS A 274 -16.58 -4.38 3.13
CA HIS A 274 -16.71 -4.90 1.77
C HIS A 274 -15.63 -5.91 1.40
N ASN A 275 -16.08 -7.08 0.97
CA ASN A 275 -15.32 -8.11 0.28
C ASN A 275 -14.01 -8.48 0.98
N ASP A 276 -14.05 -8.68 2.30
CA ASP A 276 -12.85 -9.00 3.05
C ASP A 276 -12.33 -10.42 2.78
N ILE A 277 -11.04 -10.63 3.07
CA ILE A 277 -10.34 -11.89 2.76
C ILE A 277 -10.88 -13.10 3.54
N ILE A 278 -11.57 -12.88 4.66
CA ILE A 278 -12.07 -13.94 5.52
C ILE A 278 -13.49 -14.32 5.10
N HIS A 279 -14.36 -13.32 4.90
CA HIS A 279 -15.80 -13.54 4.76
C HIS A 279 -16.33 -13.37 3.34
N ASN A 280 -15.64 -12.62 2.48
CA ASN A 280 -16.09 -12.26 1.13
C ASN A 280 -17.52 -11.65 1.09
N ALA A 281 -17.93 -10.95 2.15
CA ALA A 281 -19.26 -10.35 2.23
C ALA A 281 -19.26 -8.93 1.64
N TYR A 282 -20.25 -8.63 0.82
CA TYR A 282 -20.47 -7.34 0.16
C TYR A 282 -21.12 -6.31 1.10
N ALA A 283 -20.65 -5.06 1.06
CA ALA A 283 -21.14 -4.01 1.94
C ALA A 283 -22.46 -3.43 1.42
N HIS A 284 -23.43 -3.30 2.32
CA HIS A 284 -24.80 -2.94 1.99
C HIS A 284 -25.52 -2.29 3.18
N TYR A 285 -26.62 -1.59 2.88
CA TYR A 285 -27.62 -1.22 3.87
C TYR A 285 -29.01 -1.42 3.29
N GLY A 286 -30.00 -1.51 4.15
CA GLY A 286 -31.36 -1.77 3.71
C GLY A 286 -32.39 -1.61 4.82
N ILE A 287 -33.65 -1.72 4.42
CA ILE A 287 -34.78 -1.69 5.34
C ILE A 287 -35.79 -2.80 5.02
N ARG A 288 -36.32 -3.43 6.07
CA ARG A 288 -37.37 -4.45 5.98
C ARG A 288 -38.58 -4.00 6.77
N ASN A 289 -39.74 -3.94 6.13
CA ASN A 289 -41.04 -3.82 6.80
C ASN A 289 -41.77 -5.16 6.77
N GLN A 290 -43.02 -5.24 7.24
CA GLN A 290 -43.76 -6.50 7.36
C GLN A 290 -43.86 -7.38 6.11
N ARG A 291 -43.65 -6.84 4.91
CA ARG A 291 -43.77 -7.58 3.66
C ARG A 291 -42.61 -7.39 2.70
N TYR A 292 -42.04 -6.19 2.66
CA TYR A 292 -41.06 -5.80 1.67
C TYR A 292 -39.70 -5.60 2.32
N LYS A 293 -38.67 -5.97 1.57
CA LYS A 293 -37.27 -5.72 1.92
C LYS A 293 -36.56 -5.03 0.77
N LEU A 294 -35.91 -3.91 1.08
CA LEU A 294 -35.14 -3.11 0.15
C LEU A 294 -33.67 -3.14 0.59
N ILE A 295 -32.77 -3.57 -0.29
CA ILE A 295 -31.33 -3.65 -0.06
C ILE A 295 -30.63 -2.75 -1.09
N TYR A 296 -29.64 -1.99 -0.63
CA TYR A 296 -28.69 -1.32 -1.49
C TYR A 296 -27.29 -1.84 -1.24
N TRP A 297 -26.74 -2.51 -2.25
CA TRP A 297 -25.36 -2.98 -2.28
C TRP A 297 -24.48 -1.83 -2.73
N TYR A 298 -23.92 -1.06 -1.79
CA TYR A 298 -23.05 0.06 -2.16
C TYR A 298 -21.62 -0.40 -2.45
N ASN A 299 -21.21 -1.59 -1.98
CA ASN A 299 -20.01 -2.29 -2.43
C ASN A 299 -18.70 -1.48 -2.39
N GLU A 300 -18.52 -0.69 -1.33
CA GLU A 300 -17.31 0.10 -1.12
C GLU A 300 -16.54 -0.38 0.11
N ALA A 301 -15.20 -0.44 -0.02
CA ALA A 301 -14.28 -0.84 1.05
C ALA A 301 -14.27 0.12 2.25
N LEU A 302 -14.71 1.37 2.05
CA LEU A 302 -14.70 2.45 3.04
C LEU A 302 -13.34 2.65 3.73
N GLY A 303 -12.25 2.28 3.05
CA GLY A 303 -10.89 2.34 3.60
C GLY A 303 -10.62 1.39 4.76
N ILE A 304 -11.50 0.41 5.02
CA ILE A 304 -11.34 -0.44 6.19
C ILE A 304 -10.32 -1.55 5.93
N LYS A 305 -9.34 -1.65 6.83
CA LYS A 305 -8.29 -2.67 6.80
C LYS A 305 -8.88 -4.07 6.65
N GLY A 306 -8.45 -4.78 5.61
CA GLY A 306 -8.90 -6.14 5.30
C GLY A 306 -10.05 -6.22 4.29
N ALA A 307 -10.77 -5.11 4.04
CA ALA A 307 -11.73 -4.99 2.95
C ALA A 307 -10.98 -4.89 1.60
N ARG A 308 -11.56 -5.46 0.53
CA ARG A 308 -11.02 -5.32 -0.83
C ARG A 308 -11.85 -4.27 -1.59
N PRO A 309 -11.27 -3.54 -2.55
CA PRO A 309 -12.01 -2.53 -3.30
C PRO A 309 -13.14 -3.16 -4.13
N GLY A 310 -14.25 -2.42 -4.25
CA GLY A 310 -15.33 -2.67 -5.21
C GLY A 310 -15.43 -1.52 -6.21
N GLY A 311 -16.32 -1.66 -7.19
CA GLY A 311 -16.53 -0.71 -8.29
C GLY A 311 -18.01 -0.43 -8.53
N GLU A 312 -18.32 0.62 -9.31
CA GLU A 312 -19.69 1.02 -9.68
C GLU A 312 -20.49 -0.11 -10.34
N GLU A 313 -19.81 -0.97 -11.10
CA GLU A 313 -20.37 -2.16 -11.75
C GLU A 313 -20.93 -3.21 -10.77
N HIS A 314 -20.65 -3.04 -9.48
CA HIS A 314 -21.14 -3.91 -8.43
C HIS A 314 -22.25 -3.27 -7.60
N LYS A 315 -22.62 -1.99 -7.83
CA LYS A 315 -23.69 -1.35 -7.06
C LYS A 315 -25.07 -1.76 -7.55
N GLU A 316 -25.94 -2.20 -6.64
CA GLU A 316 -27.26 -2.72 -7.02
C GLU A 316 -28.32 -2.39 -5.96
N TRP A 317 -29.54 -2.09 -6.43
CA TRP A 317 -30.73 -2.08 -5.60
C TRP A 317 -31.51 -3.37 -5.80
N GLU A 318 -31.91 -3.96 -4.68
CA GLU A 318 -32.81 -5.11 -4.66
C GLU A 318 -34.08 -4.77 -3.87
N LEU A 319 -35.23 -5.17 -4.41
CA LEU A 319 -36.50 -5.18 -3.69
C LEU A 319 -37.04 -6.61 -3.72
N PHE A 320 -37.45 -7.12 -2.57
CA PHE A 320 -38.12 -8.42 -2.44
C PHE A 320 -39.53 -8.24 -1.85
N ASP A 321 -40.53 -8.85 -2.49
CA ASP A 321 -41.87 -9.08 -1.91
C ASP A 321 -41.83 -10.44 -1.19
N CYS A 322 -41.57 -10.41 0.11
CA CYS A 322 -41.31 -11.62 0.90
C CYS A 322 -42.55 -12.50 1.08
N GLU A 323 -43.75 -11.97 0.78
CA GLU A 323 -44.99 -12.76 0.77
C GLU A 323 -45.12 -13.58 -0.52
N LYS A 324 -44.76 -13.00 -1.68
CA LYS A 324 -44.81 -13.69 -2.98
C LYS A 324 -43.57 -14.54 -3.25
N GLY A 325 -42.42 -14.14 -2.72
CA GLY A 325 -41.13 -14.79 -2.90
C GLY A 325 -40.40 -14.94 -1.56
N PRO A 326 -40.85 -15.86 -0.68
CA PRO A 326 -40.31 -16.01 0.67
C PRO A 326 -38.85 -16.47 0.71
N LEU A 327 -38.32 -16.98 -0.40
CA LEU A 327 -36.92 -17.38 -0.56
C LEU A 327 -36.05 -16.32 -1.25
N GLU A 328 -36.62 -15.14 -1.55
CA GLU A 328 -35.85 -13.97 -1.98
C GLU A 328 -34.99 -14.20 -3.24
N LEU A 329 -35.46 -15.08 -4.13
CA LEU A 329 -34.72 -15.50 -5.32
C LEU A 329 -34.87 -14.52 -6.49
N PHE A 330 -35.83 -13.61 -6.43
CA PHE A 330 -36.20 -12.73 -7.54
C PHE A 330 -36.23 -11.27 -7.08
N ASN A 331 -35.25 -10.49 -7.57
CA ASN A 331 -35.22 -9.04 -7.39
C ASN A 331 -36.32 -8.39 -8.24
N VAL A 332 -37.35 -7.81 -7.60
CA VAL A 332 -38.47 -7.13 -8.26
C VAL A 332 -38.31 -5.60 -8.35
N TYR A 333 -37.13 -5.06 -8.03
CA TYR A 333 -36.88 -3.61 -7.98
C TYR A 333 -37.23 -2.87 -9.29
N ASN A 334 -36.95 -3.50 -10.44
CA ASN A 334 -37.20 -2.91 -11.75
C ASN A 334 -38.59 -3.21 -12.34
N GLU A 335 -39.40 -4.01 -11.65
CA GLU A 335 -40.71 -4.42 -12.15
C GLU A 335 -41.73 -3.27 -12.06
N PRO A 336 -42.43 -2.91 -13.16
CA PRO A 336 -43.30 -1.74 -13.20
C PRO A 336 -44.38 -1.72 -12.12
N GLU A 337 -44.89 -2.89 -11.72
CA GLU A 337 -45.93 -3.03 -10.69
C GLU A 337 -45.47 -2.68 -9.27
N TYR A 338 -44.15 -2.72 -8.98
CA TYR A 338 -43.59 -2.40 -7.67
C TYR A 338 -43.03 -0.97 -7.55
N ARG A 339 -43.15 -0.14 -8.60
CA ARG A 339 -42.55 1.22 -8.62
C ARG A 339 -43.00 2.12 -7.46
N GLU A 340 -44.28 2.06 -7.07
CA GLU A 340 -44.79 2.81 -5.90
C GLU A 340 -44.18 2.26 -4.60
N MET A 341 -44.01 0.94 -4.52
CA MET A 341 -43.45 0.29 -3.34
C MET A 341 -41.95 0.59 -3.19
N VAL A 342 -41.18 0.60 -4.28
CA VAL A 342 -39.78 1.05 -4.27
C VAL A 342 -39.67 2.45 -3.65
N ARG A 343 -40.48 3.42 -4.14
CA ARG A 343 -40.49 4.78 -3.58
C ARG A 343 -40.84 4.79 -2.09
N HIS A 344 -41.84 4.03 -1.68
CA HIS A 344 -42.23 3.94 -0.28
C HIS A 344 -41.10 3.39 0.61
N MET A 345 -40.47 2.29 0.19
CA MET A 345 -39.39 1.64 0.92
C MET A 345 -38.13 2.51 0.97
N THR A 346 -37.77 3.19 -0.12
CA THR A 346 -36.63 4.13 -0.14
C THR A 346 -36.87 5.32 0.79
N ALA A 347 -38.10 5.85 0.85
CA ALA A 347 -38.45 6.92 1.78
C ALA A 347 -38.40 6.46 3.25
N LEU A 348 -38.86 5.24 3.52
CA LEU A 348 -38.80 4.63 4.85
C LEU A 348 -37.33 4.44 5.30
N LEU A 349 -36.47 3.96 4.40
CA LEU A 349 -35.03 3.82 4.62
C LEU A 349 -34.40 5.16 4.97
N GLY A 350 -34.60 6.17 4.13
CA GLY A 350 -34.06 7.52 4.36
C GLY A 350 -34.53 8.12 5.68
N LYS A 351 -35.81 7.94 6.04
CA LYS A 351 -36.34 8.41 7.33
C LYS A 351 -35.65 7.74 8.51
N LYS A 352 -35.47 6.42 8.48
CA LYS A 352 -34.83 5.69 9.59
C LYS A 352 -33.34 6.04 9.70
N MET A 353 -32.63 6.17 8.59
CA MET A 353 -31.23 6.61 8.58
C MET A 353 -31.05 7.99 9.23
N VAL A 354 -31.91 8.96 8.88
CA VAL A 354 -31.91 10.28 9.53
C VAL A 354 -32.22 10.20 11.03
N GLU A 355 -33.20 9.38 11.41
CA GLU A 355 -33.60 9.21 12.81
C GLU A 355 -32.44 8.71 13.70
N ILE A 356 -31.63 7.78 13.19
CA ILE A 356 -30.53 7.18 13.94
C ILE A 356 -29.17 7.87 13.70
N GLY A 357 -29.15 8.94 12.89
CA GLY A 357 -27.94 9.68 12.55
C GLY A 357 -26.99 8.95 11.60
N ASP A 358 -27.51 8.03 10.77
CA ASP A 358 -26.71 7.30 9.79
C ASP A 358 -26.76 7.98 8.41
N GLU A 359 -25.62 8.00 7.71
CA GLU A 359 -25.46 8.70 6.43
C GLU A 359 -25.44 7.72 5.25
N PRO A 360 -26.17 8.00 4.15
CA PRO A 360 -26.23 7.13 2.98
C PRO A 360 -24.93 7.18 2.18
N LEU A 361 -24.50 6.00 1.72
CA LEU A 361 -23.35 5.83 0.83
C LEU A 361 -23.77 5.20 -0.51
N PRO A 362 -23.30 5.72 -1.67
CA PRO A 362 -22.67 7.03 -1.84
C PRO A 362 -23.67 8.16 -1.54
N ALA A 363 -23.18 9.40 -1.37
CA ALA A 363 -23.93 10.59 -0.90
C ALA A 363 -25.11 11.07 -1.79
N TYR A 364 -25.69 10.21 -2.64
CA TYR A 364 -26.67 10.56 -3.65
C TYR A 364 -27.78 9.51 -3.79
N VAL A 365 -28.64 9.39 -2.78
CA VAL A 365 -29.96 8.77 -2.99
C VAL A 365 -30.87 9.81 -3.68
N ARG A 366 -30.80 9.89 -5.01
CA ARG A 366 -31.86 10.53 -5.82
C ARG A 366 -32.83 9.46 -6.32
N GLU A 367 -34.12 9.81 -6.31
CA GLU A 367 -35.23 8.96 -6.75
C GLU A 367 -34.97 8.30 -8.13
N PRO A 368 -35.30 7.02 -8.33
CA PRO A 368 -35.19 6.37 -9.63
C PRO A 368 -36.36 6.82 -10.53
N ASN A 369 -36.03 7.50 -11.62
CA ASN A 369 -36.89 7.95 -12.73
C ASN A 369 -37.59 9.32 -12.58
N ALA A 370 -36.85 10.39 -12.93
CA ALA A 370 -37.44 11.55 -13.58
C ALA A 370 -36.61 11.91 -14.82
N LYS A 371 -37.18 11.65 -16.01
CA LYS A 371 -36.71 12.25 -17.27
C LYS A 371 -36.73 13.77 -17.12
N GLU A 372 -35.71 14.42 -17.64
CA GLU A 372 -35.60 15.87 -17.72
C GLU A 372 -36.87 16.51 -18.27
N THR A 373 -37.52 17.33 -17.44
CA THR A 373 -38.15 18.56 -17.90
C THR A 373 -37.76 19.66 -16.93
N SER A 374 -37.35 20.78 -17.51
CA SER A 374 -36.64 21.88 -16.90
C SER A 374 -37.48 22.75 -15.96
N SER A 375 -36.74 23.46 -15.11
CA SER A 375 -37.03 24.77 -14.52
C SER A 375 -37.89 24.88 -13.25
N GLN A 376 -37.22 25.39 -12.21
CA GLN A 376 -37.70 26.25 -11.13
C GLN A 376 -38.70 25.67 -10.10
N ASN A 377 -38.17 25.33 -8.91
CA ASN A 377 -38.51 26.01 -7.65
C ASN A 377 -37.61 25.52 -6.48
N LYS A 378 -36.46 26.18 -6.27
CA LYS A 378 -36.00 26.54 -4.91
C LYS A 378 -36.78 27.82 -4.57
N THR A 379 -37.36 28.11 -3.41
CA THR A 379 -37.05 27.84 -1.98
C THR A 379 -38.32 28.33 -1.22
N LEU A 380 -38.64 27.95 0.01
CA LEU A 380 -38.16 28.64 1.23
C LEU A 380 -38.81 28.00 2.47
N PHE A 381 -38.00 27.65 3.46
CA PHE A 381 -38.21 28.17 4.81
C PHE A 381 -37.03 29.08 5.14
N ARG A 382 -37.24 30.38 5.01
CA ARG A 382 -36.51 31.42 5.73
C ARG A 382 -37.56 32.38 6.23
N VAL A 383 -37.68 32.44 7.55
CA VAL A 383 -38.55 33.38 8.24
C VAL A 383 -37.93 34.78 8.11
N CYS A 384 -38.64 35.68 7.44
CA CYS A 384 -38.95 37.06 7.87
C CYS A 384 -39.31 37.98 6.67
N GLY A 385 -40.60 38.33 6.57
CA GLY A 385 -41.05 39.69 6.24
C GLY A 385 -41.12 40.13 4.76
N GLY A 386 -42.35 40.22 4.24
CA GLY A 386 -42.80 41.33 3.37
C GLY A 386 -42.95 41.05 1.87
N ASN A 387 -44.22 41.05 1.41
CA ASN A 387 -44.79 41.63 0.16
C ASN A 387 -43.95 41.56 -1.14
N MET A 388 -44.43 41.19 -2.34
CA MET A 388 -45.76 41.27 -2.97
C MET A 388 -45.63 40.66 -4.39
N VAL A 389 -46.70 39.99 -4.85
CA VAL A 389 -47.29 40.02 -6.22
C VAL A 389 -46.50 39.46 -7.43
N SER A 390 -47.16 38.47 -8.05
CA SER A 390 -46.91 37.89 -9.38
C SER A 390 -47.19 38.85 -10.54
N VAL A 391 -46.53 38.67 -11.69
CA VAL A 391 -47.18 38.79 -13.02
C VAL A 391 -46.64 37.73 -13.98
N ARG A 392 -47.58 37.12 -14.70
CA ARG A 392 -47.48 36.05 -15.71
C ARG A 392 -47.23 36.62 -17.13
N ASN A 393 -46.65 35.74 -17.96
CA ASN A 393 -46.93 35.50 -19.40
C ASN A 393 -46.23 36.28 -20.53
N ALA A 394 -45.78 35.45 -21.50
CA ALA A 394 -45.91 35.51 -22.98
C ALA A 394 -44.53 35.48 -23.69
N ALA A 395 -44.08 34.35 -24.29
CA ALA A 395 -44.54 33.66 -25.50
C ALA A 395 -43.98 34.23 -26.84
N ILE A 396 -43.25 33.35 -27.55
CA ILE A 396 -43.15 33.21 -29.03
C ILE A 396 -42.34 34.27 -29.82
N SER A 397 -41.17 33.89 -30.37
CA SER A 397 -40.91 33.82 -31.83
C SER A 397 -39.43 33.71 -32.22
N ALA A 398 -39.24 33.03 -33.35
CA ALA A 398 -38.02 32.68 -34.05
C ALA A 398 -37.11 33.84 -34.52
N LEU A 399 -35.88 33.45 -34.88
CA LEU A 399 -35.07 33.99 -35.98
C LEU A 399 -34.77 35.50 -35.95
N ALA A 400 -33.71 35.86 -35.24
CA ALA A 400 -32.67 36.83 -35.67
C ALA A 400 -31.77 37.13 -34.46
N PHE A 401 -30.52 36.64 -34.47
CA PHE A 401 -29.31 37.32 -33.96
C PHE A 401 -28.14 36.32 -34.04
N ALA A 402 -27.71 36.05 -35.27
CA ALA A 402 -26.28 35.94 -35.50
C ALA A 402 -25.67 37.32 -35.18
N ALA A 403 -24.53 37.33 -34.48
CA ALA A 403 -23.80 38.50 -33.96
C ALA A 403 -24.32 39.08 -32.63
N ALA A 404 -23.98 38.43 -31.51
CA ALA A 404 -23.56 39.06 -30.24
C ALA A 404 -23.45 38.01 -29.11
N ALA A 405 -22.46 37.14 -29.18
CA ALA A 405 -21.95 36.40 -28.01
C ALA A 405 -20.44 36.16 -28.21
N SER A 406 -19.74 37.27 -28.47
CA SER A 406 -18.29 37.37 -28.53
C SER A 406 -17.85 38.46 -27.56
N SER A 407 -18.07 38.28 -26.27
CA SER A 407 -17.50 39.14 -25.23
C SER A 407 -17.70 38.56 -23.83
N ALA A 408 -17.07 37.42 -23.56
CA ALA A 408 -16.52 37.13 -22.24
C ALA A 408 -15.01 36.95 -22.46
N THR A 409 -14.30 38.07 -22.31
CA THR A 409 -12.84 38.24 -22.23
C THR A 409 -11.98 37.00 -22.52
N THR A 410 -11.76 36.73 -23.80
CA THR A 410 -10.45 36.26 -24.26
C THR A 410 -9.45 37.35 -23.89
N SER A 411 -8.64 37.17 -22.84
CA SER A 411 -7.39 37.91 -22.75
C SER A 411 -6.61 37.54 -24.01
N THR A 412 -6.28 38.53 -24.83
CA THR A 412 -5.51 38.37 -26.06
C THR A 412 -4.13 37.78 -25.73
N CYS A 413 -4.00 36.47 -25.80
CA CYS A 413 -2.69 35.85 -25.82
C CYS A 413 -2.12 36.06 -27.23
N GLN A 414 -1.12 36.93 -27.34
CA GLN A 414 -0.41 37.14 -28.61
C GLN A 414 0.23 35.82 -29.03
N LYS A 415 -0.03 35.37 -30.27
CA LYS A 415 0.70 34.25 -30.88
C LYS A 415 2.22 34.45 -30.67
N GLY A 416 2.87 33.52 -29.98
CA GLY A 416 4.32 33.53 -29.75
C GLY A 416 4.79 34.10 -28.41
N LYS A 417 3.91 34.37 -27.45
CA LYS A 417 4.29 34.56 -26.03
C LYS A 417 3.48 33.60 -25.15
N PRO A 418 4.11 32.85 -24.23
CA PRO A 418 3.36 32.06 -23.26
C PRO A 418 2.49 33.01 -22.44
N CYS A 419 1.18 32.77 -22.39
CA CYS A 419 0.30 33.48 -21.48
C CYS A 419 0.82 33.20 -20.06
N ASP A 420 1.02 34.22 -19.24
CA ASP A 420 1.54 34.04 -17.88
C ASP A 420 0.61 33.09 -17.09
N ALA A 421 1.10 31.87 -16.82
CA ALA A 421 0.35 30.81 -16.15
C ALA A 421 -0.17 31.28 -14.79
N ARG A 422 0.61 32.12 -14.10
CA ARG A 422 0.23 32.72 -12.82
C ARG A 422 -0.91 33.71 -12.99
N GLN A 423 -0.83 34.63 -13.95
CA GLN A 423 -1.91 35.58 -14.21
C GLN A 423 -3.23 34.86 -14.52
N ARG A 424 -3.18 33.79 -15.33
CA ARG A 424 -4.37 32.96 -15.63
C ARG A 424 -4.91 32.24 -14.40
N ALA A 425 -4.02 31.74 -13.55
CA ALA A 425 -4.38 31.12 -12.28
C ALA A 425 -5.07 32.12 -11.35
N GLU A 426 -4.53 33.34 -11.20
CA GLU A 426 -5.10 34.42 -10.39
C GLU A 426 -6.47 34.87 -10.90
N ASP A 427 -6.66 34.97 -12.21
CA ASP A 427 -7.94 35.38 -12.80
C ASP A 427 -9.02 34.29 -12.70
N LEU A 428 -8.63 33.02 -12.75
CA LEU A 428 -9.54 31.90 -12.51
C LEU A 428 -9.90 31.80 -11.02
N LEU A 429 -8.93 31.96 -10.12
CA LEU A 429 -9.13 31.89 -8.67
C LEU A 429 -10.20 32.88 -8.17
N LYS A 430 -10.22 34.11 -8.73
CA LYS A 430 -11.23 35.15 -8.42
C LYS A 430 -12.66 34.73 -8.73
N GLN A 431 -12.85 33.75 -9.62
CA GLN A 431 -14.16 33.29 -10.06
C GLN A 431 -14.64 32.05 -9.28
N MET A 432 -13.78 31.44 -8.47
CA MET A 432 -14.05 30.19 -7.76
C MET A 432 -14.78 30.42 -6.43
N THR A 433 -15.71 29.52 -6.14
CA THR A 433 -16.30 29.31 -4.80
C THR A 433 -15.29 28.66 -3.85
N TRP A 434 -15.59 28.64 -2.55
CA TRP A 434 -14.72 27.97 -1.58
C TRP A 434 -14.63 26.47 -1.81
N GLU A 435 -15.76 25.84 -2.15
CA GLU A 435 -15.85 24.42 -2.48
C GLU A 435 -15.00 24.07 -3.72
N GLU A 436 -15.02 24.92 -4.75
CA GLU A 436 -14.19 24.73 -5.93
C GLU A 436 -12.69 24.87 -5.64
N LYS A 437 -12.30 25.78 -4.73
CA LYS A 437 -10.91 25.98 -4.30
C LYS A 437 -10.41 24.78 -3.51
N ILE A 438 -11.15 24.37 -2.48
CA ILE A 438 -10.84 23.18 -1.67
C ILE A 438 -10.82 21.92 -2.54
N GLY A 439 -11.72 21.82 -3.52
CA GLY A 439 -11.74 20.73 -4.49
C GLY A 439 -10.51 20.65 -5.40
N GLN A 440 -9.69 21.71 -5.52
CA GLN A 440 -8.39 21.63 -6.19
C GLN A 440 -7.28 21.05 -5.31
N MET A 441 -7.45 21.04 -4.00
CA MET A 441 -6.42 20.69 -3.01
C MET A 441 -6.40 19.19 -2.67
N GLY A 442 -7.21 18.37 -3.33
CA GLY A 442 -7.29 16.93 -3.11
C GLY A 442 -6.98 16.12 -4.37
N GLY A 443 -6.27 15.01 -4.20
CA GLY A 443 -6.11 13.97 -5.23
C GLY A 443 -7.17 12.87 -5.06
N LEU A 444 -7.75 12.40 -6.15
CA LEU A 444 -8.59 11.20 -6.20
C LEU A 444 -7.98 10.26 -7.25
N GLY A 445 -7.58 9.05 -6.86
CA GLY A 445 -6.80 8.15 -7.73
C GLY A 445 -7.47 6.80 -7.97
N PRO A 446 -8.16 6.55 -9.08
CA PRO A 446 -8.56 5.19 -9.47
C PRO A 446 -7.33 4.33 -9.85
N MET A 447 -7.34 3.05 -9.48
CA MET A 447 -6.35 2.07 -9.98
C MET A 447 -6.76 1.59 -11.38
N PHE A 448 -5.83 1.60 -12.32
CA PHE A 448 -6.07 1.17 -13.69
C PHE A 448 -5.27 -0.09 -14.07
N TYR A 449 -5.85 -0.92 -14.94
CA TYR A 449 -5.30 -2.25 -15.25
C TYR A 449 -4.24 -2.24 -16.37
N TRP A 450 -4.51 -1.59 -17.52
CA TRP A 450 -3.62 -1.55 -18.69
C TRP A 450 -3.78 -0.23 -19.46
N ALA A 451 -2.67 0.43 -19.80
CA ALA A 451 -2.68 1.78 -20.37
C ALA A 451 -3.47 1.86 -21.68
N GLY A 452 -3.26 0.92 -22.61
CA GLY A 452 -3.96 0.93 -23.90
C GLY A 452 -5.47 0.79 -23.79
N ASP A 453 -5.96 -0.02 -22.84
CA ASP A 453 -7.36 -0.43 -22.76
C ASP A 453 -8.24 0.62 -22.06
N ILE A 454 -7.63 1.45 -21.22
CA ILE A 454 -8.36 2.45 -20.42
C ILE A 454 -8.38 3.83 -21.07
N MET A 455 -7.47 4.13 -22.01
CA MET A 455 -7.26 5.53 -22.43
C MET A 455 -8.47 6.16 -23.11
N GLU A 456 -9.24 5.40 -23.89
CA GLU A 456 -10.51 5.88 -24.45
C GLU A 456 -11.50 6.27 -23.34
N THR A 457 -11.59 5.45 -22.30
CA THR A 457 -12.42 5.72 -21.12
C THR A 457 -11.92 6.95 -20.36
N VAL A 458 -10.62 7.06 -20.12
CA VAL A 458 -10.01 8.21 -19.44
C VAL A 458 -10.23 9.50 -20.22
N ASN A 459 -10.04 9.48 -21.55
CA ASN A 459 -10.30 10.64 -22.40
C ASN A 459 -11.78 11.04 -22.38
N ARG A 460 -12.70 10.08 -22.47
CA ARG A 460 -14.14 10.33 -22.35
C ARG A 460 -14.48 10.97 -21.00
N LEU A 461 -13.98 10.41 -19.90
CA LEU A 461 -14.22 10.94 -18.55
C LEU A 461 -13.66 12.36 -18.37
N ARG A 462 -12.46 12.65 -18.88
CA ARG A 462 -11.89 14.01 -18.86
C ARG A 462 -12.78 14.99 -19.65
N GLN A 463 -13.26 14.58 -20.82
CA GLN A 463 -14.14 15.42 -21.64
C GLN A 463 -15.49 15.67 -20.97
N GLU A 464 -16.12 14.65 -20.40
CA GLU A 464 -17.38 14.75 -19.65
C GLU A 464 -17.22 15.65 -18.42
N GLN A 465 -16.12 15.50 -17.67
CA GLN A 465 -15.85 16.29 -16.47
C GLN A 465 -15.64 17.78 -16.81
N VAL A 466 -14.85 18.07 -17.84
CA VAL A 466 -14.65 19.46 -18.28
C VAL A 466 -15.99 20.03 -18.74
N ASN A 467 -16.79 19.30 -19.51
CA ASN A 467 -18.07 19.80 -20.04
C ASN A 467 -19.15 19.99 -18.97
N SER A 468 -19.12 19.22 -17.88
CA SER A 468 -20.13 19.24 -16.82
C SER A 468 -19.80 20.14 -15.63
N SER A 469 -18.53 20.53 -15.45
CA SER A 469 -18.11 21.44 -14.38
C SER A 469 -18.31 22.91 -14.74
N ARG A 470 -18.71 23.74 -13.77
CA ARG A 470 -19.07 25.16 -13.96
C ARG A 470 -17.96 26.01 -14.59
N LEU A 471 -16.71 25.76 -14.18
CA LEU A 471 -15.53 26.52 -14.61
C LEU A 471 -14.66 25.74 -15.60
N HIS A 472 -15.09 24.55 -16.03
CA HIS A 472 -14.37 23.73 -17.02
C HIS A 472 -12.90 23.45 -16.65
N ILE A 473 -12.59 23.34 -15.35
CA ILE A 473 -11.22 23.10 -14.85
C ILE A 473 -10.89 21.61 -15.00
N PRO A 474 -9.89 21.22 -15.81
CA PRO A 474 -9.56 19.81 -16.01
C PRO A 474 -8.86 19.21 -14.79
N TYR A 475 -8.99 17.90 -14.62
CA TYR A 475 -8.07 17.14 -13.77
C TYR A 475 -6.67 17.10 -14.41
N ILE A 476 -5.64 17.14 -13.56
CA ILE A 476 -4.29 16.77 -13.97
C ILE A 476 -4.06 15.32 -13.56
N THR A 477 -3.50 14.52 -14.46
CA THR A 477 -3.21 13.11 -14.14
C THR A 477 -1.84 13.02 -13.51
N VAL A 478 -1.82 12.38 -12.33
CA VAL A 478 -0.66 12.21 -11.47
C VAL A 478 -0.36 10.71 -11.36
N THR A 479 0.91 10.34 -11.34
CA THR A 479 1.34 8.94 -11.14
C THR A 479 2.71 8.87 -10.48
N ASP A 480 3.04 7.75 -9.83
CA ASP A 480 4.41 7.42 -9.50
C ASP A 480 5.21 7.08 -10.77
N SER A 481 6.50 7.43 -10.77
CA SER A 481 7.36 7.25 -11.94
C SER A 481 8.79 6.94 -11.52
N ILE A 482 8.98 5.91 -10.68
CA ILE A 482 10.30 5.50 -10.17
C ILE A 482 11.17 4.95 -11.32
N ASN A 483 10.68 3.93 -12.03
CA ASN A 483 11.43 3.26 -13.11
C ASN A 483 10.60 2.98 -14.37
N GLY A 484 9.57 3.80 -14.61
CA GLY A 484 8.69 3.69 -15.78
C GLY A 484 7.29 4.21 -15.47
N LEU A 485 6.32 3.81 -16.29
CA LEU A 485 4.91 4.02 -16.00
C LEU A 485 4.48 3.13 -14.82
N PHE A 486 3.82 3.69 -13.81
CA PHE A 486 3.14 2.91 -12.78
C PHE A 486 1.77 2.37 -13.23
N ILE A 487 1.66 1.99 -14.51
CA ILE A 487 0.52 1.32 -15.14
C ILE A 487 1.07 0.33 -16.17
N SER A 488 0.45 -0.84 -16.29
CA SER A 488 0.89 -1.88 -17.23
C SER A 488 0.77 -1.42 -18.69
N GLY A 489 1.72 -1.82 -19.55
CA GLY A 489 1.75 -1.49 -20.97
C GLY A 489 2.90 -0.56 -21.41
N GLY A 490 3.62 0.05 -20.48
CA GLY A 490 4.86 0.80 -20.76
C GLY A 490 6.13 -0.05 -20.76
N SER A 491 7.26 0.60 -21.04
CA SER A 491 8.61 0.02 -20.86
C SER A 491 8.98 0.00 -19.38
N VAL A 492 9.68 -1.05 -18.93
CA VAL A 492 10.07 -1.24 -17.51
C VAL A 492 11.59 -1.21 -17.39
N PHE A 493 12.10 -0.09 -16.87
CA PHE A 493 13.53 0.13 -16.66
C PHE A 493 14.00 -0.47 -15.32
N PRO A 494 15.32 -0.65 -15.12
CA PRO A 494 15.85 -0.94 -13.79
C PRO A 494 15.41 0.10 -12.75
N SER A 495 15.32 -0.29 -11.49
CA SER A 495 15.03 0.62 -10.37
C SER A 495 16.03 1.78 -10.27
N ASN A 496 15.69 2.85 -9.55
CA ASN A 496 16.60 4.00 -9.38
C ASN A 496 17.96 3.58 -8.81
N LEU A 497 17.98 2.65 -7.85
CA LEU A 497 19.23 2.15 -7.27
C LEU A 497 20.07 1.44 -8.33
N ALA A 498 19.43 0.56 -9.11
CA ALA A 498 20.09 -0.13 -10.21
C ALA A 498 20.63 0.88 -11.25
N MET A 499 19.79 1.80 -11.73
CA MET A 499 20.20 2.81 -12.71
C MET A 499 21.34 3.71 -12.19
N SER A 500 21.35 4.04 -10.89
CA SER A 500 22.44 4.79 -10.27
C SER A 500 23.77 4.03 -10.34
N ALA A 501 23.73 2.70 -10.24
CA ALA A 501 24.90 1.84 -10.35
C ALA A 501 25.52 1.83 -11.76
N SER A 502 24.85 2.41 -12.76
CA SER A 502 25.47 2.71 -14.05
C SER A 502 26.51 3.83 -13.99
N TRP A 503 26.37 4.80 -13.07
CA TRP A 503 27.16 6.03 -13.02
C TRP A 503 27.20 6.80 -14.35
N ASN A 504 26.16 6.64 -15.18
CA ASN A 504 26.10 7.17 -16.54
C ASN A 504 24.92 8.17 -16.67
N LEU A 505 25.16 9.42 -16.28
CA LEU A 505 24.16 10.49 -16.36
C LEU A 505 23.61 10.71 -17.77
N PRO A 506 24.41 10.68 -18.86
CA PRO A 506 23.87 10.75 -20.22
C PRO A 506 22.90 9.62 -20.57
N LEU A 507 23.22 8.37 -20.24
CA LEU A 507 22.31 7.25 -20.48
C LEU A 507 21.06 7.36 -19.62
N PHE A 508 21.21 7.75 -18.34
CA PHE A 508 20.08 7.99 -17.45
C PHE A 508 19.16 9.08 -17.99
N LYS A 509 19.71 10.19 -18.49
CA LYS A 509 18.93 11.24 -19.16
C LYS A 509 18.08 10.67 -20.30
N SER A 510 18.66 9.89 -21.20
CA SER A 510 17.91 9.27 -22.30
C SER A 510 16.83 8.31 -21.83
N VAL A 511 17.06 7.58 -20.74
CA VAL A 511 16.02 6.77 -20.08
C VAL A 511 14.89 7.65 -19.54
N ILE A 512 15.21 8.75 -18.85
CA ILE A 512 14.18 9.68 -18.33
C ILE A 512 13.42 10.38 -19.48
N GLU A 513 14.07 10.68 -20.60
CA GLU A 513 13.41 11.19 -21.82
C GLU A 513 12.37 10.18 -22.34
N ALA A 514 12.73 8.90 -22.41
CA ALA A 514 11.83 7.82 -22.83
C ALA A 514 10.65 7.65 -21.84
N ILE A 515 10.92 7.62 -20.53
CA ILE A 515 9.87 7.53 -19.50
C ILE A 515 8.92 8.74 -19.61
N ARG A 516 9.45 9.95 -19.73
CA ARG A 516 8.65 11.18 -19.91
C ARG A 516 7.78 11.10 -21.16
N GLU A 517 8.31 10.62 -22.28
CA GLU A 517 7.55 10.48 -23.52
C GLU A 517 6.40 9.49 -23.37
N GLU A 518 6.63 8.34 -22.73
CA GLU A 518 5.56 7.39 -22.41
C GLU A 518 4.50 8.03 -21.50
N GLN A 519 4.90 8.76 -20.45
CA GLN A 519 3.98 9.48 -19.54
C GLN A 519 3.12 10.49 -20.31
N VAL A 520 3.76 11.34 -21.12
CA VAL A 520 3.07 12.36 -21.91
C VAL A 520 2.07 11.73 -22.87
N SER A 521 2.42 10.59 -23.47
CA SER A 521 1.59 9.88 -24.45
C SER A 521 0.26 9.36 -23.88
N ILE A 522 0.20 9.09 -22.58
CA ILE A 522 -1.04 8.69 -21.87
C ILE A 522 -1.72 9.86 -21.14
N GLY A 523 -1.26 11.09 -21.38
CA GLY A 523 -1.84 12.30 -20.79
C GLY A 523 -1.45 12.54 -19.33
N VAL A 524 -0.42 11.86 -18.82
CA VAL A 524 0.21 12.23 -17.54
C VAL A 524 0.97 13.54 -17.74
N ARG A 525 0.82 14.45 -16.76
CA ARG A 525 1.46 15.78 -16.78
C ARG A 525 2.10 16.15 -15.44
N TRP A 526 2.03 15.27 -14.45
CA TRP A 526 2.65 15.44 -13.14
C TRP A 526 3.05 14.07 -12.58
N VAL A 527 4.27 13.93 -12.04
CA VAL A 527 4.74 12.69 -11.42
C VAL A 527 5.17 12.89 -9.97
N LEU A 528 5.04 11.83 -9.18
CA LEU A 528 5.48 11.76 -7.78
C LEU A 528 6.92 11.24 -7.69
N SER A 529 7.85 11.89 -8.39
CA SER A 529 9.25 11.48 -8.50
C SER A 529 10.19 12.69 -8.72
N SER A 530 11.48 12.59 -8.38
CA SER A 530 12.17 11.40 -7.84
C SER A 530 12.37 11.43 -6.31
N ALA A 531 12.63 10.26 -5.72
CA ALA A 531 13.00 10.11 -4.33
C ALA A 531 14.49 10.51 -4.13
N LEU A 532 14.73 11.49 -3.25
CA LEU A 532 16.04 12.08 -2.96
C LEU A 532 16.57 11.72 -1.57
N ASP A 533 15.92 10.77 -0.90
CA ASP A 533 16.34 10.26 0.41
C ASP A 533 17.73 9.60 0.31
N VAL A 534 18.56 9.83 1.34
CA VAL A 534 19.90 9.23 1.43
C VAL A 534 19.82 7.88 2.13
N ALA A 535 20.23 6.80 1.47
CA ALA A 535 20.10 5.42 1.95
C ALA A 535 21.06 5.07 3.12
N LYS A 536 20.91 5.72 4.28
CA LYS A 536 21.78 5.48 5.45
C LYS A 536 21.39 4.23 6.25
N GLU A 537 20.17 3.73 6.08
CA GLU A 537 19.64 2.54 6.73
C GLU A 537 19.32 1.45 5.69
N PRO A 538 20.27 0.56 5.34
CA PRO A 538 20.10 -0.44 4.28
C PRO A 538 19.01 -1.49 4.55
N ARG A 539 18.49 -1.61 5.78
CA ARG A 539 17.32 -2.45 6.08
C ARG A 539 16.00 -1.86 5.62
N TYR A 540 16.01 -0.60 5.22
CA TYR A 540 14.83 0.09 4.76
C TYR A 540 14.28 -0.53 3.47
N GLY A 541 13.01 -0.88 3.43
CA GLY A 541 12.41 -1.56 2.27
C GLY A 541 12.47 -0.75 0.98
N ARG A 542 12.48 0.60 1.06
CA ARG A 542 12.41 1.49 -0.11
C ARG A 542 13.75 1.80 -0.75
N ILE A 543 14.85 1.14 -0.35
CA ILE A 543 16.20 1.42 -0.85
C ILE A 543 16.29 1.30 -2.38
N GLY A 544 15.54 0.38 -2.99
CA GLY A 544 15.47 0.24 -4.45
C GLY A 544 14.89 1.46 -5.18
N GLU A 545 14.08 2.27 -4.50
CA GLU A 545 13.50 3.50 -5.05
C GLU A 545 14.49 4.69 -5.01
N LEU A 546 15.56 4.57 -4.23
CA LEU A 546 16.58 5.60 -4.00
C LEU A 546 17.76 5.44 -4.96
N PHE A 547 18.73 6.36 -4.91
CA PHE A 547 19.95 6.31 -5.74
C PHE A 547 21.21 5.87 -4.97
N GLY A 548 21.08 5.40 -3.73
CA GLY A 548 22.19 4.92 -2.90
C GLY A 548 22.48 5.81 -1.68
N GLU A 549 23.71 5.73 -1.17
CA GLU A 549 24.09 6.30 0.15
C GLU A 549 24.84 7.64 0.10
N ASP A 550 25.15 8.16 -1.10
CA ASP A 550 25.95 9.37 -1.30
C ASP A 550 25.12 10.59 -1.74
N GLY A 551 25.16 11.65 -0.94
CA GLY A 551 24.39 12.86 -1.21
C GLY A 551 24.75 13.63 -2.49
N TYR A 552 25.98 13.50 -3.02
CA TYR A 552 26.36 14.14 -4.28
C TYR A 552 25.81 13.36 -5.48
N LEU A 553 26.02 12.05 -5.50
CA LEU A 553 25.51 11.14 -6.52
C LEU A 553 23.98 11.25 -6.64
N ILE A 554 23.26 11.16 -5.50
CA ILE A 554 21.80 11.30 -5.48
C ILE A 554 21.37 12.66 -6.01
N GLY A 555 22.10 13.73 -5.66
CA GLY A 555 21.85 15.08 -6.18
C GLY A 555 21.95 15.14 -7.70
N GLU A 556 23.00 14.60 -8.31
CA GLU A 556 23.22 14.61 -9.76
C GLU A 556 22.13 13.83 -10.51
N PHE A 557 21.80 12.61 -10.05
CA PHE A 557 20.71 11.83 -10.66
C PHE A 557 19.34 12.50 -10.45
N GLY A 558 19.09 13.07 -9.28
CA GLY A 558 17.88 13.83 -8.98
C GLY A 558 17.73 15.07 -9.87
N TRP A 559 18.82 15.80 -10.09
CA TRP A 559 18.85 16.96 -10.99
C TRP A 559 18.52 16.55 -12.42
N VAL A 560 19.21 15.54 -12.96
CA VAL A 560 18.97 15.04 -14.33
C VAL A 560 17.52 14.59 -14.48
N TYR A 561 16.95 13.91 -13.47
CA TYR A 561 15.56 13.47 -13.50
C TYR A 561 14.60 14.66 -13.65
N VAL A 562 14.68 15.62 -12.72
CA VAL A 562 13.75 16.76 -12.67
C VAL A 562 13.92 17.65 -13.89
N GLU A 563 15.15 17.99 -14.26
CA GLU A 563 15.44 18.84 -15.43
C GLU A 563 14.90 18.21 -16.73
N THR A 564 15.04 16.90 -16.88
CA THR A 564 14.58 16.18 -18.07
C THR A 564 13.06 16.08 -18.12
N MET A 565 12.41 15.73 -17.01
CA MET A 565 10.94 15.64 -16.94
C MET A 565 10.25 16.99 -17.16
N GLU A 566 10.78 18.04 -16.52
CA GLU A 566 10.20 19.39 -16.54
C GLU A 566 10.60 20.24 -17.76
N GLU A 567 11.31 19.66 -18.73
CA GLU A 567 11.64 20.33 -20.00
C GLU A 567 10.38 20.95 -20.62
N LYS A 568 10.53 22.15 -21.18
CA LYS A 568 9.42 22.85 -21.84
C LYS A 568 9.17 22.30 -23.25
N ASP A 569 7.90 22.21 -23.65
CA ASP A 569 7.51 21.91 -25.03
C ASP A 569 7.67 23.15 -25.94
N GLY A 570 7.40 22.98 -27.25
CA GLY A 570 7.48 24.07 -28.22
C GLY A 570 6.51 25.24 -27.98
N ASN A 571 5.54 25.08 -27.09
CA ASN A 571 4.59 26.12 -26.68
C ASN A 571 4.95 26.75 -25.33
N GLY A 572 6.03 26.28 -24.67
CA GLY A 572 6.48 26.78 -23.37
C GLY A 572 5.83 26.09 -22.16
N TYR A 573 5.06 25.02 -22.36
CA TYR A 573 4.48 24.24 -21.26
C TYR A 573 5.49 23.24 -20.69
N THR A 574 5.50 23.06 -19.38
CA THR A 574 6.25 21.95 -18.74
C THR A 574 5.68 20.62 -19.26
N LYS A 575 6.52 19.77 -19.84
CA LYS A 575 6.08 18.46 -20.37
C LYS A 575 5.48 17.60 -19.25
N VAL A 576 6.20 17.42 -18.14
CA VAL A 576 5.73 16.70 -16.94
C VAL A 576 6.28 17.39 -15.70
N ALA A 577 5.41 17.93 -14.84
CA ALA A 577 5.80 18.48 -13.54
C ALA A 577 6.34 17.38 -12.60
N CYS A 578 7.28 17.70 -11.73
CA CYS A 578 7.86 16.75 -10.77
C CYS A 578 7.50 17.09 -9.31
N THR A 579 7.39 16.04 -8.50
CA THR A 579 7.32 16.14 -7.04
C THR A 579 8.53 15.43 -6.43
N ILE A 580 9.51 16.19 -5.95
CA ILE A 580 10.65 15.58 -5.25
C ILE A 580 10.24 15.12 -3.86
N LYS A 581 10.75 13.96 -3.40
CA LYS A 581 10.27 13.31 -2.17
C LYS A 581 11.35 12.49 -1.44
N HIS A 582 11.17 12.08 -0.19
CA HIS A 582 10.16 12.56 0.76
C HIS A 582 10.86 13.49 1.76
N PHE A 583 10.53 14.77 1.77
CA PHE A 583 11.24 15.78 2.54
C PHE A 583 10.84 15.73 4.04
N VAL A 584 11.70 15.32 4.99
CA VAL A 584 12.92 14.53 4.84
C VAL A 584 12.71 13.18 5.53
N PHE A 585 13.18 12.06 4.96
CA PHE A 585 12.85 10.71 5.45
C PHE A 585 14.04 9.75 5.61
N GLY A 586 15.22 10.09 5.10
CA GLY A 586 16.31 9.15 4.80
C GLY A 586 16.95 8.32 5.93
N ASP A 587 16.60 8.50 7.21
CA ASP A 587 17.17 7.70 8.30
C ASP A 587 16.40 6.38 8.56
N ALA A 588 15.09 6.33 8.25
CA ALA A 588 14.19 5.17 8.40
C ALA A 588 14.57 4.20 9.55
N ARG A 589 14.72 4.73 10.77
CA ARG A 589 15.42 4.06 11.87
C ARG A 589 15.00 2.61 12.09
N GLY A 590 16.00 1.73 12.18
CA GLY A 590 15.77 0.29 12.35
C GLY A 590 15.18 -0.38 11.11
N GLY A 591 15.20 0.29 9.95
CA GLY A 591 14.58 -0.14 8.70
C GLY A 591 13.08 0.16 8.60
N VAL A 592 12.46 0.68 9.66
CA VAL A 592 11.02 0.92 9.72
C VAL A 592 10.66 2.13 8.87
N ASN A 593 9.78 1.92 7.88
CA ASN A 593 9.35 2.94 6.91
C ASN A 593 9.05 4.27 7.61
N THR A 594 8.01 4.37 8.43
CA THR A 594 7.55 5.64 9.03
C THR A 594 8.31 6.09 10.29
N ALA A 595 9.53 5.60 10.51
CA ALA A 595 10.25 5.89 11.74
C ALA A 595 10.66 7.37 11.87
N SER A 596 10.74 7.85 13.11
CA SER A 596 11.20 9.19 13.45
C SER A 596 12.66 9.43 13.02
N GLN A 597 12.96 10.64 12.57
CA GLN A 597 14.29 11.14 12.25
C GLN A 597 14.81 12.09 13.35
N TYR A 598 16.09 11.96 13.70
CA TYR A 598 16.73 12.86 14.65
C TYR A 598 18.03 13.43 14.09
N GLY A 599 18.44 14.55 14.67
CA GLY A 599 19.70 15.21 14.37
C GLY A 599 19.52 16.71 14.32
N GLY A 600 20.54 17.44 14.77
CA GLY A 600 20.55 18.90 14.62
C GLY A 600 20.73 19.32 13.17
N LEU A 601 20.58 20.61 12.90
CA LEU A 601 20.72 21.21 11.56
C LEU A 601 22.04 20.87 10.86
N ASN A 602 23.13 20.65 11.61
CA ASN A 602 24.41 20.22 11.03
C ASN A 602 24.29 18.83 10.40
N HIS A 603 23.62 17.89 11.05
CA HIS A 603 23.40 16.55 10.52
C HIS A 603 22.50 16.64 9.27
N LEU A 604 21.35 17.30 9.40
CA LEU A 604 20.38 17.42 8.30
C LEU A 604 21.01 18.06 7.05
N PHE A 605 21.69 19.21 7.17
CA PHE A 605 22.24 19.91 6.00
C PHE A 605 23.47 19.25 5.37
N ASN A 606 24.32 18.59 6.17
CA ASN A 606 25.55 17.99 5.64
C ASN A 606 25.35 16.56 5.14
N ASP A 607 24.20 15.96 5.39
CA ASP A 607 23.90 14.59 5.02
C ASP A 607 22.55 14.50 4.30
N GLN A 608 21.46 14.51 5.05
CA GLN A 608 20.11 14.17 4.59
C GLN A 608 19.53 15.14 3.54
N LEU A 609 19.82 16.45 3.66
CA LEU A 609 19.35 17.49 2.75
C LEU A 609 20.27 17.71 1.55
N ARG A 610 21.47 17.14 1.54
CA ARG A 610 22.49 17.44 0.51
C ARG A 610 21.97 17.22 -0.93
N PRO A 611 21.20 16.15 -1.24
CA PRO A 611 20.59 16.00 -2.56
C PRO A 611 19.57 17.10 -2.87
N TYR A 612 18.68 17.42 -1.92
CA TYR A 612 17.66 18.46 -2.07
C TYR A 612 18.28 19.83 -2.35
N LEU A 613 19.37 20.18 -1.65
CA LEU A 613 20.08 21.44 -1.86
C LEU A 613 20.55 21.59 -3.31
N HIS A 614 21.11 20.52 -3.89
CA HIS A 614 21.55 20.53 -5.28
C HIS A 614 20.37 20.69 -6.24
N VAL A 615 19.31 19.88 -6.09
CA VAL A 615 18.14 19.91 -6.99
C VAL A 615 17.38 21.24 -6.90
N LEU A 616 17.22 21.81 -5.70
CA LEU A 616 16.58 23.11 -5.50
C LEU A 616 17.39 24.26 -6.12
N GLU A 617 18.73 24.22 -6.02
CA GLU A 617 19.60 25.23 -6.63
C GLU A 617 19.57 25.17 -8.17
N THR A 618 19.43 23.97 -8.76
CA THR A 618 19.57 23.77 -10.21
C THR A 618 18.25 23.80 -10.98
N THR A 619 17.16 23.24 -10.44
CA THR A 619 15.92 22.98 -11.23
C THR A 619 14.68 23.75 -10.80
N LYS A 620 14.56 24.12 -9.53
CA LYS A 620 13.32 24.69 -8.95
C LYS A 620 12.08 23.83 -9.26
N PRO A 621 12.00 22.61 -8.71
CA PRO A 621 10.94 21.64 -9.04
C PRO A 621 9.54 22.22 -8.79
N ALA A 622 8.56 21.80 -9.61
CA ALA A 622 7.19 22.27 -9.49
C ALA A 622 6.54 21.93 -8.14
N SER A 623 6.91 20.80 -7.54
CA SER A 623 6.36 20.35 -6.27
C SER A 623 7.35 19.56 -5.41
N LEU A 624 7.04 19.44 -4.12
CA LEU A 624 7.76 18.65 -3.13
C LEU A 624 6.76 17.97 -2.20
N MET A 625 7.02 16.70 -1.87
CA MET A 625 6.21 15.90 -0.95
C MET A 625 6.94 15.74 0.38
N VAL A 626 6.23 15.99 1.48
CA VAL A 626 6.76 15.80 2.84
C VAL A 626 6.82 14.32 3.21
N SER A 627 7.66 13.94 4.18
CA SER A 627 7.74 12.56 4.64
C SER A 627 6.68 12.17 5.68
N TYR A 628 6.55 10.87 5.94
CA TYR A 628 5.76 10.35 7.07
C TYR A 628 6.39 10.62 8.43
N ALA A 629 7.71 10.83 8.47
CA ALA A 629 8.47 10.85 9.71
C ALA A 629 8.19 12.10 10.54
N THR A 630 8.49 11.99 11.83
CA THR A 630 8.75 13.15 12.65
C THR A 630 10.20 13.60 12.50
N VAL A 631 10.46 14.89 12.34
CA VAL A 631 11.80 15.48 12.50
C VAL A 631 11.82 16.20 13.83
N ASP A 632 12.73 15.80 14.72
CA ASP A 632 12.79 16.31 16.10
C ASP A 632 11.43 16.20 16.83
N LEU A 633 10.81 15.02 16.70
CA LEU A 633 9.51 14.65 17.28
C LEU A 633 8.28 15.39 16.71
N VAL A 634 8.44 16.27 15.72
CA VAL A 634 7.32 16.94 15.06
C VAL A 634 7.01 16.28 13.71
N PRO A 635 5.79 15.73 13.49
CA PRO A 635 5.42 15.14 12.19
C PRO A 635 5.61 16.14 11.06
N MET A 636 6.24 15.72 9.96
CA MET A 636 6.55 16.63 8.85
C MET A 636 5.31 17.32 8.27
N SER A 637 4.13 16.70 8.33
CA SER A 637 2.86 17.31 7.91
C SER A 637 2.46 18.54 8.72
N VAL A 638 2.98 18.73 9.94
CA VAL A 638 2.67 19.90 10.78
C VAL A 638 3.93 20.66 11.22
N ASN A 639 5.07 20.36 10.59
CA ASN A 639 6.37 20.92 10.99
C ASN A 639 6.62 22.28 10.33
N GLU A 640 6.01 23.33 10.87
CA GLU A 640 6.12 24.71 10.36
C GLU A 640 7.58 25.19 10.27
N TYR A 641 8.43 24.84 11.24
CA TYR A 641 9.85 25.21 11.20
C TYR A 641 10.57 24.63 9.97
N MET A 642 10.36 23.35 9.68
CA MET A 642 10.99 22.72 8.52
C MET A 642 10.37 23.17 7.19
N LEU A 643 9.06 23.42 7.15
CA LEU A 643 8.36 23.77 5.91
C LEU A 643 8.44 25.26 5.57
N GLN A 644 8.26 26.15 6.55
CA GLN A 644 8.32 27.60 6.35
C GLN A 644 9.76 28.10 6.50
N ASP A 645 10.31 28.06 7.71
CA ASP A 645 11.59 28.70 8.00
C ASP A 645 12.74 28.07 7.18
N MET A 646 12.79 26.74 7.11
CA MET A 646 13.84 26.05 6.37
C MET A 646 13.53 25.98 4.87
N LEU A 647 12.44 25.35 4.47
CA LEU A 647 12.19 25.09 3.04
C LEU A 647 11.78 26.36 2.25
N ARG A 648 10.85 27.18 2.75
CA ARG A 648 10.45 28.44 2.07
C ARG A 648 11.51 29.52 2.24
N ASP A 649 11.78 29.94 3.47
CA ASP A 649 12.55 31.17 3.74
C ASP A 649 14.05 30.97 3.51
N ARG A 650 14.60 29.85 3.99
CA ARG A 650 16.04 29.59 3.90
C ARG A 650 16.46 29.00 2.56
N LEU A 651 15.71 28.03 2.04
CA LEU A 651 16.04 27.33 0.79
C LEU A 651 15.37 27.94 -0.45
N GLY A 652 14.40 28.83 -0.28
CA GLY A 652 13.76 29.55 -1.39
C GLY A 652 12.88 28.67 -2.27
N PHE A 653 12.30 27.60 -1.72
CA PHE A 653 11.39 26.75 -2.49
C PHE A 653 10.07 27.48 -2.75
N GLU A 654 9.68 27.64 -4.02
CA GLU A 654 8.47 28.37 -4.43
C GLU A 654 7.34 27.46 -4.96
N GLY A 655 7.64 26.17 -5.16
CA GLY A 655 6.71 25.18 -5.70
C GLY A 655 5.60 24.76 -4.73
N LEU A 656 4.75 23.84 -5.14
CA LEU A 656 3.66 23.32 -4.32
C LEU A 656 4.20 22.31 -3.27
N ILE A 657 3.84 22.46 -1.99
CA ILE A 657 4.12 21.45 -0.95
C ILE A 657 2.91 20.54 -0.81
N MET A 658 3.12 19.22 -0.94
CA MET A 658 2.06 18.23 -0.78
C MET A 658 2.33 17.24 0.35
N SER A 659 1.25 16.62 0.82
CA SER A 659 1.31 15.53 1.77
C SER A 659 1.75 14.24 1.09
N ASP A 660 2.32 13.32 1.85
CA ASP A 660 2.36 11.91 1.46
C ASP A 660 1.04 11.21 1.86
N ALA A 661 0.81 10.01 1.37
CA ALA A 661 -0.42 9.25 1.61
C ALA A 661 -0.61 8.97 3.12
N TYR A 662 -1.81 9.23 3.65
CA TYR A 662 -2.11 9.13 5.09
C TYR A 662 -1.37 10.11 6.03
N SER A 663 -0.40 10.89 5.54
CA SER A 663 0.45 11.71 6.42
C SER A 663 -0.30 12.83 7.16
N ILE A 664 -1.46 13.28 6.64
CA ILE A 664 -2.37 14.22 7.34
C ILE A 664 -3.39 13.48 8.21
N PRO A 665 -4.19 12.50 7.72
CA PRO A 665 -5.19 11.85 8.56
C PRO A 665 -4.57 11.12 9.76
N ASN A 666 -3.35 10.60 9.65
CA ASN A 666 -2.64 9.95 10.77
C ASN A 666 -2.25 10.91 11.91
N LEU A 667 -2.39 12.23 11.73
CA LEU A 667 -2.19 13.20 12.80
C LEU A 667 -3.15 13.00 13.98
N TYR A 668 -4.34 12.44 13.72
CA TYR A 668 -5.35 12.18 14.73
C TYR A 668 -5.21 10.80 15.40
N PRO A 669 -5.33 9.64 14.70
CA PRO A 669 -5.32 8.33 15.34
C PRO A 669 -3.91 7.82 15.68
N GLN A 670 -2.87 8.25 14.96
CA GLN A 670 -1.51 7.70 15.09
C GLN A 670 -0.58 8.62 15.88
N SER A 671 -0.27 9.83 15.38
CA SER A 671 0.65 10.75 16.10
C SER A 671 -0.02 11.45 17.28
N LYS A 672 -1.36 11.53 17.27
CA LYS A 672 -2.18 12.20 18.29
C LYS A 672 -1.79 13.66 18.52
N THR A 673 -1.35 14.34 17.45
CA THR A 673 -1.10 15.79 17.46
C THR A 673 -2.36 16.60 17.13
N ALA A 674 -3.34 15.95 16.48
CA ALA A 674 -4.66 16.52 16.21
C ALA A 674 -5.75 15.86 17.07
N THR A 675 -6.82 16.61 17.33
CA THR A 675 -7.99 16.19 18.12
C THR A 675 -9.15 15.65 17.26
N SER A 676 -9.11 15.90 15.95
CA SER A 676 -10.04 15.37 14.95
C SER A 676 -9.41 15.44 13.55
N PHE A 677 -10.11 14.96 12.51
CA PHE A 677 -9.65 15.10 11.13
C PHE A 677 -9.71 16.55 10.62
N GLU A 678 -10.69 17.33 11.08
CA GLU A 678 -10.80 18.77 10.83
C GLU A 678 -9.58 19.52 11.39
N ASP A 679 -9.22 19.21 12.63
CA ASP A 679 -8.04 19.79 13.30
C ASP A 679 -6.75 19.36 12.58
N ALA A 680 -6.64 18.09 12.16
CA ALA A 680 -5.51 17.61 11.37
C ALA A 680 -5.35 18.39 10.04
N ALA A 681 -6.46 18.59 9.31
CA ALA A 681 -6.45 19.35 8.06
C ALA A 681 -6.04 20.81 8.29
N LEU A 682 -6.56 21.45 9.34
CA LEU A 682 -6.25 22.84 9.65
C LEU A 682 -4.80 23.03 10.12
N GLN A 683 -4.26 22.11 10.94
CA GLN A 683 -2.85 22.12 11.33
C GLN A 683 -1.93 21.96 10.12
N ALA A 684 -2.23 20.99 9.25
CA ALA A 684 -1.48 20.75 8.02
C ALA A 684 -1.46 21.97 7.09
N LEU A 685 -2.63 22.59 6.86
CA LEU A 685 -2.76 23.80 6.05
C LEU A 685 -1.93 24.96 6.65
N ARG A 686 -1.99 25.15 7.97
CA ARG A 686 -1.24 26.20 8.68
C ARG A 686 0.27 25.99 8.64
N ALA A 687 0.74 24.74 8.68
CA ALA A 687 2.14 24.41 8.51
C ALA A 687 2.64 24.63 7.06
N GLY A 688 1.72 24.74 6.09
CA GLY A 688 2.00 25.11 4.70
C GLY A 688 1.81 24.02 3.66
N LEU A 689 1.14 22.91 4.01
CA LEU A 689 0.69 21.94 3.02
C LEU A 689 -0.41 22.55 2.14
N GLN A 690 -0.29 22.34 0.83
CA GLN A 690 -1.15 22.94 -0.19
C GLN A 690 -1.94 21.90 -0.99
N MET A 691 -1.58 20.62 -0.88
CA MET A 691 -2.25 19.51 -1.54
C MET A 691 -2.20 18.28 -0.64
N GLU A 692 -3.35 17.62 -0.50
CA GLU A 692 -3.45 16.31 0.13
C GLU A 692 -3.40 15.21 -0.94
N LEU A 693 -2.41 14.32 -0.80
CA LEU A 693 -2.39 13.07 -1.54
C LEU A 693 -3.30 12.05 -0.82
N ALA A 694 -4.49 11.83 -1.39
CA ALA A 694 -5.46 10.82 -0.92
C ALA A 694 -5.70 9.75 -2.01
N PRO A 695 -4.90 8.66 -2.03
CA PRO A 695 -5.14 7.54 -2.94
C PRO A 695 -6.54 6.92 -2.76
N ALA A 696 -7.07 6.22 -3.77
CA ALA A 696 -8.41 5.62 -3.66
C ALA A 696 -8.55 4.70 -2.45
N GLY A 697 -9.71 4.80 -1.81
CA GLY A 697 -10.01 4.09 -0.56
C GLY A 697 -9.52 4.81 0.70
N ILE A 698 -8.85 5.96 0.58
CA ILE A 698 -8.41 6.77 1.73
C ILE A 698 -9.24 8.04 1.77
N PRO A 699 -10.03 8.28 2.83
CA PRO A 699 -10.78 9.53 2.97
C PRO A 699 -9.82 10.73 3.03
N ALA A 700 -10.00 11.67 2.11
CA ALA A 700 -9.32 12.96 2.15
C ALA A 700 -9.86 13.78 3.33
N VAL A 701 -8.98 14.47 4.06
CA VAL A 701 -9.36 15.33 5.18
C VAL A 701 -9.39 16.82 4.83
N PHE A 702 -8.71 17.28 3.78
CA PHE A 702 -8.79 18.67 3.31
C PHE A 702 -10.20 19.14 2.92
N PRO A 703 -11.15 18.29 2.45
CA PRO A 703 -12.55 18.69 2.28
C PRO A 703 -13.18 19.29 3.55
N THR A 704 -12.71 18.90 4.74
CA THR A 704 -13.22 19.44 6.02
C THR A 704 -12.86 20.92 6.25
N LEU A 705 -11.89 21.47 5.51
CA LEU A 705 -11.50 22.88 5.57
C LEU A 705 -12.63 23.84 5.20
N ILE A 706 -13.71 23.34 4.59
CA ILE A 706 -14.93 24.14 4.33
C ILE A 706 -15.50 24.74 5.62
N SER A 707 -15.34 24.06 6.75
CA SER A 707 -15.73 24.55 8.07
C SER A 707 -14.90 25.73 8.58
N SER A 708 -13.73 25.98 7.97
CA SER A 708 -12.76 26.98 8.39
C SER A 708 -12.71 28.22 7.48
N VAL A 709 -13.59 28.34 6.48
CA VAL A 709 -13.53 29.43 5.48
C VAL A 709 -13.90 30.80 6.05
N ASP A 710 -14.57 30.85 7.20
CA ASP A 710 -14.87 32.10 7.91
C ASP A 710 -13.65 32.61 8.72
N ASP A 711 -12.64 31.76 8.98
CA ASP A 711 -11.34 32.19 9.51
C ASP A 711 -10.53 32.81 8.37
N LYS A 712 -10.26 34.12 8.47
CA LYS A 712 -9.52 34.89 7.46
C LYS A 712 -8.12 34.33 7.17
N ALA A 713 -7.44 33.76 8.17
CA ALA A 713 -6.12 33.17 8.00
C ALA A 713 -6.21 31.87 7.20
N ALA A 714 -7.15 30.99 7.56
CA ALA A 714 -7.39 29.74 6.83
C ALA A 714 -7.87 30.00 5.40
N ALA A 715 -8.80 30.94 5.20
CA ALA A 715 -9.28 31.36 3.89
C ALA A 715 -8.16 31.83 2.96
N LYS A 716 -7.20 32.61 3.49
CA LYS A 716 -6.02 33.05 2.74
C LYS A 716 -5.13 31.87 2.32
N LEU A 717 -4.90 30.91 3.22
CA LEU A 717 -4.09 29.72 2.92
C LEU A 717 -4.78 28.80 1.91
N ILE A 718 -6.11 28.67 1.94
CA ILE A 718 -6.90 27.94 0.93
C ILE A 718 -6.74 28.59 -0.45
N ASP A 719 -6.80 29.93 -0.52
CA ASP A 719 -6.56 30.67 -1.76
C ASP A 719 -5.15 30.44 -2.31
N GLU A 720 -4.13 30.51 -1.44
CA GLU A 720 -2.73 30.28 -1.82
C GLU A 720 -2.50 28.83 -2.30
N ALA A 721 -3.11 27.85 -1.64
CA ALA A 721 -3.04 26.44 -2.02
C ALA A 721 -3.70 26.17 -3.38
N ALA A 722 -4.92 26.66 -3.58
CA ALA A 722 -5.63 26.55 -4.85
C ALA A 722 -4.88 27.25 -5.99
N LEU A 723 -4.27 28.42 -5.71
CA LEU A 723 -3.45 29.14 -6.68
C LEU A 723 -2.25 28.29 -7.15
N LYS A 724 -1.52 27.66 -6.23
CA LYS A 724 -0.36 26.81 -6.56
C LYS A 724 -0.74 25.62 -7.43
N MET A 725 -1.87 25.00 -7.14
CA MET A 725 -2.37 23.91 -7.97
C MET A 725 -2.73 24.38 -9.40
N LEU A 726 -3.36 25.56 -9.52
CA LEU A 726 -3.68 26.15 -10.81
C LEU A 726 -2.42 26.57 -11.59
N GLU A 727 -1.37 27.06 -10.92
CA GLU A 727 -0.07 27.36 -11.52
C GLU A 727 0.53 26.10 -12.20
N ILE A 728 0.46 24.93 -11.54
CA ILE A 728 0.90 23.66 -12.14
C ILE A 728 0.03 23.31 -13.36
N LYS A 729 -1.30 23.38 -13.25
CA LYS A 729 -2.22 23.02 -14.36
C LYS A 729 -2.02 23.92 -15.59
N PHE A 730 -1.95 25.23 -15.40
CA PHE A 730 -1.68 26.15 -16.52
C PHE A 730 -0.25 26.01 -17.03
N GLY A 731 0.72 25.78 -16.14
CA GLY A 731 2.13 25.59 -16.49
C GLY A 731 2.39 24.32 -17.30
N SER A 732 1.60 23.27 -17.10
CA SER A 732 1.71 21.99 -17.82
C SER A 732 0.89 21.93 -19.11
N GLY A 733 0.12 22.99 -19.43
CA GLY A 733 -0.71 23.05 -20.63
C GLY A 733 -1.92 22.10 -20.64
N VAL A 734 -2.37 21.59 -19.48
CA VAL A 734 -3.46 20.60 -19.41
C VAL A 734 -4.82 21.19 -19.84
N PHE A 735 -4.96 22.52 -19.80
CA PHE A 735 -6.13 23.23 -20.33
C PHE A 735 -6.17 23.20 -21.87
N GLU A 736 -5.01 23.25 -22.52
CA GLU A 736 -4.87 23.27 -23.98
C GLU A 736 -4.74 21.86 -24.57
N GLN A 737 -4.13 20.93 -23.82
CA GLN A 737 -3.83 19.55 -24.23
C GLN A 737 -4.60 18.56 -23.34
N LEU A 738 -5.93 18.67 -23.34
CA LEU A 738 -6.80 17.92 -22.43
C LEU A 738 -6.76 16.39 -22.62
N LEU A 739 -6.74 15.94 -23.88
CA LEU A 739 -6.90 14.54 -24.25
C LEU A 739 -5.61 13.97 -24.82
N ALA A 740 -5.32 12.71 -24.46
CA ALA A 740 -4.20 11.97 -25.02
C ALA A 740 -4.54 11.48 -26.45
N ASP A 741 -3.58 11.50 -27.36
CA ASP A 741 -3.73 10.97 -28.71
C ASP A 741 -3.39 9.47 -28.74
N LEU A 742 -4.37 8.62 -29.07
CA LEU A 742 -4.21 7.17 -29.11
C LEU A 742 -3.20 6.71 -30.18
N GLY A 743 -3.10 7.43 -31.29
CA GLY A 743 -2.13 7.15 -32.35
C GLY A 743 -0.70 7.49 -31.94
N VAL A 744 -0.51 8.53 -31.13
CA VAL A 744 0.79 8.84 -30.50
C VAL A 744 1.11 7.79 -29.44
N MET A 745 0.18 7.52 -28.52
CA MET A 745 0.33 6.49 -27.48
C MET A 745 0.78 5.15 -28.05
N ASN A 746 0.07 4.63 -29.07
CA ASN A 746 0.38 3.33 -29.67
C ASN A 746 1.76 3.26 -30.35
N LYS A 747 2.34 4.41 -30.73
CA LYS A 747 3.69 4.49 -31.31
C LYS A 747 4.77 4.68 -30.26
N THR A 748 4.43 5.31 -29.13
CA THR A 748 5.37 5.69 -28.07
C THR A 748 5.54 4.60 -27.02
N LEU A 749 4.45 3.99 -26.56
CA LEU A 749 4.53 2.93 -25.55
C LEU A 749 5.35 1.75 -26.08
N ARG A 750 6.41 1.40 -25.35
CA ARG A 750 7.28 0.27 -25.69
C ARG A 750 7.89 0.39 -27.09
N ALA A 751 8.15 1.62 -27.53
CA ALA A 751 8.85 1.86 -28.78
C ALA A 751 10.20 1.09 -28.77
N PRO A 752 10.66 0.55 -29.91
CA PRO A 752 11.92 -0.22 -29.96
C PRO A 752 13.11 0.54 -29.35
N ALA A 753 13.17 1.86 -29.56
CA ALA A 753 14.21 2.71 -28.96
C ALA A 753 14.14 2.75 -27.41
N HIS A 754 12.95 2.70 -26.81
CA HIS A 754 12.79 2.66 -25.35
C HIS A 754 13.21 1.31 -24.79
N LEU A 755 12.85 0.21 -25.47
CA LEU A 755 13.26 -1.14 -25.10
C LEU A 755 14.78 -1.32 -25.21
N ASP A 756 15.39 -0.75 -26.26
CA ASP A 756 16.85 -0.71 -26.42
C ASP A 756 17.53 0.05 -25.27
N LEU A 757 16.97 1.18 -24.85
CA LEU A 757 17.45 1.94 -23.68
C LEU A 757 17.30 1.13 -22.38
N ALA A 758 16.17 0.43 -22.18
CA ALA A 758 15.96 -0.43 -21.02
C ALA A 758 16.99 -1.55 -20.94
N ARG A 759 17.29 -2.19 -22.09
CA ARG A 759 18.36 -3.20 -22.19
C ARG A 759 19.75 -2.60 -21.94
N GLN A 760 20.07 -1.46 -22.54
CA GLN A 760 21.37 -0.78 -22.32
C GLN A 760 21.57 -0.40 -20.86
N MET A 761 20.53 0.15 -20.22
CA MET A 761 20.59 0.53 -18.81
C MET A 761 20.77 -0.71 -17.92
N ALA A 762 20.08 -1.83 -18.20
CA ALA A 762 20.29 -3.08 -17.46
C ALA A 762 21.75 -3.58 -17.56
N LEU A 763 22.33 -3.57 -18.77
CA LEU A 763 23.74 -3.95 -19.00
C LEU A 763 24.73 -3.08 -18.23
N GLU A 764 24.49 -1.77 -18.15
CA GLU A 764 25.39 -0.84 -17.45
C GLU A 764 25.17 -0.81 -15.93
N SER A 765 24.03 -1.29 -15.43
CA SER A 765 23.64 -1.22 -14.01
C SER A 765 24.05 -2.44 -13.19
N ILE A 766 24.17 -3.62 -13.81
CA ILE A 766 24.55 -4.85 -13.13
C ILE A 766 26.02 -4.76 -12.65
N VAL A 767 26.25 -5.03 -11.37
CA VAL A 767 27.57 -4.92 -10.74
C VAL A 767 28.20 -6.29 -10.57
N MET A 768 29.41 -6.49 -11.11
CA MET A 768 30.21 -7.68 -10.85
C MET A 768 31.02 -7.49 -9.56
N LEU A 769 30.75 -8.27 -8.53
CA LEU A 769 31.37 -8.15 -7.21
C LEU A 769 32.57 -9.09 -7.04
N LYS A 770 32.57 -10.21 -7.74
CA LYS A 770 33.66 -11.19 -7.72
C LYS A 770 33.71 -11.92 -9.05
N ASN A 771 34.93 -12.25 -9.49
CA ASN A 771 35.20 -13.22 -10.56
C ASN A 771 36.58 -13.83 -10.31
N ASP A 772 36.65 -15.13 -10.07
CA ASP A 772 37.89 -15.87 -9.80
C ASP A 772 38.57 -16.44 -11.07
N GLY A 773 38.15 -15.96 -12.23
CA GLY A 773 38.63 -16.44 -13.54
C GLY A 773 37.63 -17.34 -14.26
N LEU A 774 36.47 -17.62 -13.66
CA LEU A 774 35.40 -18.38 -14.29
C LEU A 774 34.79 -17.69 -15.52
N LEU A 775 34.68 -16.36 -15.52
CA LEU A 775 34.09 -15.62 -16.65
C LEU A 775 35.13 -15.24 -17.70
N PRO A 776 34.76 -15.21 -19.01
CA PRO A 776 33.43 -15.48 -19.55
C PRO A 776 33.03 -16.97 -19.56
N LEU A 777 31.74 -17.21 -19.39
CA LEU A 777 31.13 -18.54 -19.39
C LEU A 777 31.08 -19.15 -20.80
N THR A 778 31.61 -20.37 -20.92
CA THR A 778 31.41 -21.27 -22.08
C THR A 778 31.03 -22.69 -21.63
N PRO A 779 29.93 -22.87 -20.88
CA PRO A 779 29.57 -24.16 -20.30
C PRO A 779 28.98 -25.12 -21.35
N ASN A 780 29.14 -26.42 -21.12
CA ASN A 780 28.49 -27.45 -21.93
C ASN A 780 27.02 -27.70 -21.51
N LYS A 781 26.73 -27.61 -20.21
CA LYS A 781 25.39 -27.62 -19.61
C LYS A 781 25.32 -26.62 -18.46
N ILE A 782 24.13 -26.08 -18.18
CA ILE A 782 23.88 -25.07 -17.15
C ILE A 782 22.66 -25.50 -16.32
N ALA A 783 22.77 -25.41 -15.00
CA ALA A 783 21.63 -25.42 -14.09
C ALA A 783 21.34 -24.00 -13.60
N VAL A 784 20.15 -23.48 -13.89
CA VAL A 784 19.63 -22.26 -13.26
C VAL A 784 18.89 -22.70 -11.99
N ILE A 785 19.41 -22.29 -10.85
CA ILE A 785 18.97 -22.72 -9.54
C ILE A 785 18.45 -21.53 -8.77
N GLY A 786 17.40 -21.77 -8.00
CA GLY A 786 16.90 -20.81 -7.04
C GLY A 786 15.56 -20.21 -7.43
N PRO A 787 14.88 -19.61 -6.46
CA PRO A 787 13.52 -19.16 -6.63
C PRO A 787 13.31 -18.08 -7.70
N PHE A 788 14.37 -17.39 -8.14
CA PHE A 788 14.34 -16.28 -9.11
C PHE A 788 14.70 -16.65 -10.52
N GLY A 789 15.08 -17.90 -10.76
CA GLY A 789 15.59 -18.31 -12.05
C GLY A 789 14.59 -18.03 -13.18
N ASP A 790 13.29 -18.18 -12.94
CA ASP A 790 12.23 -17.91 -13.92
C ASP A 790 11.33 -16.70 -13.58
N ILE A 791 11.88 -15.65 -12.94
CA ILE A 791 11.14 -14.43 -12.58
C ILE A 791 11.86 -13.18 -13.10
N ILE A 792 11.07 -12.17 -13.49
CA ILE A 792 11.54 -10.80 -13.78
C ILE A 792 11.27 -9.95 -12.55
N ASN A 793 12.33 -9.46 -11.90
CA ASN A 793 12.25 -8.70 -10.66
C ASN A 793 12.52 -7.20 -10.91
N ALA A 794 11.44 -6.41 -11.04
CA ALA A 794 11.51 -4.98 -11.34
C ALA A 794 11.18 -4.05 -10.14
N GLY A 795 10.81 -4.62 -8.99
CA GLY A 795 10.50 -3.86 -7.76
C GLY A 795 9.03 -3.44 -7.57
N SER A 796 8.75 -2.90 -6.38
CA SER A 796 7.42 -2.50 -5.90
C SER A 796 6.70 -1.40 -6.70
N TYR A 797 7.44 -0.51 -7.36
CA TYR A 797 6.92 0.59 -8.19
C TYR A 797 6.97 0.32 -9.71
N ALA A 798 7.09 -0.96 -10.10
CA ALA A 798 7.05 -1.38 -11.49
C ALA A 798 5.78 -2.16 -11.83
N ALA A 799 5.06 -1.72 -12.87
CA ALA A 799 3.86 -2.40 -13.36
C ALA A 799 4.23 -3.55 -14.33
N VAL A 800 4.82 -4.62 -13.78
CA VAL A 800 5.30 -5.80 -14.53
C VAL A 800 4.54 -7.09 -14.19
N ASN A 801 4.37 -7.95 -15.21
CA ASN A 801 3.89 -9.32 -15.03
C ASN A 801 4.94 -10.30 -15.58
N SER A 802 5.69 -10.99 -14.71
CA SER A 802 6.76 -11.92 -15.11
C SER A 802 6.29 -13.15 -15.92
N LYS A 803 4.97 -13.43 -15.95
CA LYS A 803 4.38 -14.47 -16.79
C LYS A 803 4.02 -13.98 -18.18
N ASP A 804 3.93 -12.67 -18.37
CA ASP A 804 3.59 -12.06 -19.64
C ASP A 804 4.86 -11.93 -20.49
N PRO A 805 4.98 -12.68 -21.59
CA PRO A 805 6.17 -12.68 -22.43
C PRO A 805 6.43 -11.34 -23.13
N ARG A 806 5.46 -10.40 -23.08
CA ARG A 806 5.66 -9.04 -23.61
C ARG A 806 6.70 -8.26 -22.82
N TYR A 807 6.95 -8.59 -21.55
CA TYR A 807 7.91 -7.90 -20.66
C TYR A 807 9.28 -8.59 -20.61
N GLY A 808 9.73 -9.21 -21.71
CA GLY A 808 11.07 -9.81 -21.78
C GLY A 808 11.19 -11.18 -21.10
N ASN A 809 12.44 -11.59 -20.87
CA ASN A 809 12.80 -12.92 -20.40
C ASN A 809 13.36 -12.90 -18.97
N SER A 810 12.98 -13.91 -18.18
CA SER A 810 13.69 -14.28 -16.95
C SER A 810 15.08 -14.82 -17.26
N LEU A 811 15.95 -14.97 -16.25
CA LEU A 811 17.28 -15.52 -16.45
C LEU A 811 17.27 -16.92 -17.08
N TYR A 812 16.36 -17.79 -16.64
CA TYR A 812 16.17 -19.13 -17.20
C TYR A 812 15.79 -19.06 -18.67
N ARG A 813 14.81 -18.22 -19.04
CA ARG A 813 14.37 -18.07 -20.44
C ARG A 813 15.48 -17.50 -21.32
N SER A 814 16.23 -16.52 -20.81
CA SER A 814 17.40 -15.96 -21.50
C SER A 814 18.50 -17.01 -21.68
N ALA A 815 18.76 -17.84 -20.67
CA ALA A 815 19.72 -18.94 -20.77
C ALA A 815 19.29 -19.98 -21.82
N VAL A 816 18.01 -20.38 -21.82
CA VAL A 816 17.45 -21.28 -22.83
C VAL A 816 17.60 -20.71 -24.24
N SER A 817 17.33 -19.41 -24.41
CA SER A 817 17.48 -18.70 -25.69
C SER A 817 18.93 -18.71 -26.18
N ALA A 818 19.90 -18.49 -25.28
CA ALA A 818 21.31 -18.38 -25.63
C ALA A 818 22.01 -19.74 -25.84
N PHE A 819 21.66 -20.77 -25.06
CA PHE A 819 22.39 -22.04 -25.02
C PHE A 819 21.62 -23.24 -25.56
N GLY A 820 20.29 -23.15 -25.66
CA GLY A 820 19.40 -24.25 -26.06
C GLY A 820 18.77 -24.98 -24.87
N ALA A 821 17.50 -25.36 -25.01
CA ALA A 821 16.71 -26.00 -23.95
C ALA A 821 17.27 -27.38 -23.52
N ASP A 822 18.02 -28.05 -24.38
CA ASP A 822 18.69 -29.34 -24.09
C ASP A 822 19.89 -29.20 -23.15
N LYS A 823 20.43 -27.97 -23.00
CA LYS A 823 21.61 -27.67 -22.19
C LYS A 823 21.28 -26.94 -20.89
N VAL A 824 20.06 -26.45 -20.72
CA VAL A 824 19.66 -25.62 -19.58
C VAL A 824 18.59 -26.32 -18.78
N THR A 825 18.87 -26.56 -17.50
CA THR A 825 17.89 -27.09 -16.54
C THR A 825 17.51 -26.00 -15.55
N PHE A 826 16.24 -25.92 -15.17
CA PHE A 826 15.78 -25.04 -14.11
C PHE A 826 15.23 -25.83 -12.93
N THR A 827 15.58 -25.38 -11.73
CA THR A 827 14.98 -25.86 -10.48
C THR A 827 14.85 -24.72 -9.49
N LYS A 828 13.69 -24.62 -8.85
CA LYS A 828 13.42 -23.60 -7.83
C LYS A 828 14.29 -23.81 -6.58
N GLY A 829 14.60 -25.07 -6.24
CA GLY A 829 15.40 -25.44 -5.06
C GLY A 829 14.68 -25.26 -3.72
N CYS A 830 14.24 -24.05 -3.39
CA CYS A 830 13.50 -23.75 -2.16
C CYS A 830 12.40 -22.71 -2.40
N ASP A 831 11.58 -22.44 -1.39
CA ASP A 831 10.69 -21.27 -1.41
C ASP A 831 11.44 -19.98 -1.08
N PHE A 832 10.80 -18.84 -1.37
CA PHE A 832 11.29 -17.50 -1.12
C PHE A 832 11.50 -17.19 0.36
N ILE A 833 10.57 -17.63 1.20
CA ILE A 833 10.52 -17.29 2.63
C ILE A 833 10.13 -18.49 3.50
N ASP A 834 9.50 -19.52 2.93
CA ASP A 834 9.16 -20.73 3.68
C ASP A 834 10.45 -21.43 4.12
N THR A 835 10.47 -21.82 5.39
CA THR A 835 11.58 -22.54 6.04
C THR A 835 11.22 -23.97 6.37
N SER A 836 9.99 -24.40 6.10
CA SER A 836 9.46 -25.71 6.48
C SER A 836 9.67 -26.83 5.45
N ASP A 837 10.05 -26.47 4.22
CA ASP A 837 10.24 -27.42 3.10
C ASP A 837 11.62 -27.27 2.45
N ASP A 838 12.52 -28.19 2.76
CA ASP A 838 13.86 -28.31 2.19
C ASP A 838 13.95 -29.36 1.06
N SER A 839 12.83 -29.98 0.68
CA SER A 839 12.80 -31.15 -0.20
C SER A 839 13.31 -30.87 -1.62
N GLY A 840 13.28 -29.61 -2.05
CA GLY A 840 13.81 -29.18 -3.35
C GLY A 840 15.33 -28.98 -3.41
N ILE A 841 16.03 -28.95 -2.27
CA ILE A 841 17.49 -28.71 -2.23
C ILE A 841 18.26 -29.88 -2.83
N ALA A 842 17.95 -31.12 -2.44
CA ALA A 842 18.66 -32.30 -2.97
C ALA A 842 18.49 -32.46 -4.51
N PRO A 843 17.28 -32.30 -5.10
CA PRO A 843 17.11 -32.22 -6.55
C PRO A 843 17.92 -31.10 -7.20
N ALA A 844 18.04 -29.93 -6.57
CA ALA A 844 18.82 -28.82 -7.10
C ALA A 844 20.32 -29.14 -7.15
N VAL A 845 20.87 -29.76 -6.12
CA VAL A 845 22.26 -30.23 -6.10
C VAL A 845 22.49 -31.30 -7.17
N ALA A 846 21.54 -32.21 -7.38
CA ALA A 846 21.64 -33.21 -8.45
C ALA A 846 21.68 -32.56 -9.84
N ALA A 847 20.81 -31.57 -10.10
CA ALA A 847 20.82 -30.81 -11.34
C ALA A 847 22.14 -30.04 -11.54
N ALA A 848 22.69 -29.43 -10.48
CA ALA A 848 23.98 -28.75 -10.52
C ALA A 848 25.12 -29.71 -10.93
N LYS A 849 25.15 -30.92 -10.34
CA LYS A 849 26.16 -31.94 -10.64
C LYS A 849 26.05 -32.47 -12.06
N GLU A 850 24.84 -32.64 -12.59
CA GLU A 850 24.64 -33.09 -13.97
C GLU A 850 25.05 -32.01 -14.99
N ALA A 851 24.76 -30.74 -14.68
CA ALA A 851 25.15 -29.63 -15.52
C ALA A 851 26.66 -29.36 -15.48
N GLY A 852 27.29 -29.59 -14.32
CA GLY A 852 28.69 -29.21 -14.06
C GLY A 852 28.89 -27.71 -13.87
N PHE A 853 27.81 -26.91 -13.90
CA PHE A 853 27.82 -25.48 -13.67
C PHE A 853 26.44 -25.01 -13.17
N ALA A 854 26.42 -24.18 -12.13
CA ALA A 854 25.20 -23.64 -11.54
C ALA A 854 25.18 -22.10 -11.56
N VAL A 855 24.01 -21.53 -11.87
CA VAL A 855 23.70 -20.12 -11.62
C VAL A 855 22.66 -20.07 -10.52
N ASP A 856 23.06 -19.68 -9.33
CA ASP A 856 22.15 -19.50 -8.21
C ASP A 856 21.58 -18.08 -8.24
N THR A 857 20.26 -17.98 -8.22
CA THR A 857 19.52 -16.72 -8.19
C THR A 857 18.80 -16.57 -6.87
N THR A 858 19.08 -15.46 -6.18
CA THR A 858 18.53 -15.21 -4.85
C THR A 858 17.71 -13.89 -4.79
N LEU A 859 16.57 -13.98 -4.09
CA LEU A 859 15.47 -13.01 -3.71
C LEU A 859 14.52 -12.34 -4.77
N ILE A 860 13.17 -12.06 -4.61
CA ILE A 860 11.98 -12.54 -3.79
C ILE A 860 10.58 -12.58 -4.54
N ARG A 861 9.57 -13.43 -4.13
CA ARG A 861 8.09 -13.12 -4.20
C ARG A 861 7.10 -13.92 -3.27
N LYS A 862 6.90 -13.46 -2.02
CA LYS A 862 5.83 -12.53 -1.57
C LYS A 862 6.62 -11.26 -1.19
N ARG A 863 6.24 -10.07 -1.68
CA ARG A 863 7.12 -8.86 -1.70
C ARG A 863 7.92 -8.62 -0.41
N THR A 864 9.17 -8.16 -0.54
CA THR A 864 10.01 -7.68 0.58
C THR A 864 10.80 -6.42 0.27
N ASP A 865 10.69 -5.87 -0.94
CA ASP A 865 11.15 -4.53 -1.25
C ASP A 865 9.95 -3.60 -1.35
N GLY A 866 10.23 -2.29 -1.23
CA GLY A 866 9.26 -1.23 -1.35
C GLY A 866 8.67 -0.77 -0.02
N GLU A 867 7.65 0.06 -0.17
CA GLU A 867 6.97 0.71 0.93
C GLU A 867 6.41 -0.28 1.95
N PHE A 868 6.73 -0.06 3.23
CA PHE A 868 6.38 -0.93 4.38
C PHE A 868 7.05 -2.30 4.47
N PHE A 869 8.05 -2.61 3.63
CA PHE A 869 8.78 -3.89 3.67
C PHE A 869 10.17 -3.77 4.32
N ALA A 870 10.20 -3.43 5.62
CA ALA A 870 11.45 -3.35 6.38
C ALA A 870 12.11 -4.74 6.57
N HIS A 871 13.44 -4.78 6.55
CA HIS A 871 14.23 -6.00 6.79
C HIS A 871 14.81 -6.04 8.20
N ALA A 872 14.50 -7.07 8.98
CA ALA A 872 15.19 -7.28 10.26
C ALA A 872 16.65 -7.76 10.05
N ASP A 873 16.89 -8.48 8.96
CA ASP A 873 18.18 -9.05 8.58
C ASP A 873 18.43 -8.89 7.06
N LEU A 874 19.67 -8.59 6.68
CA LEU A 874 20.13 -8.45 5.30
C LEU A 874 20.77 -9.74 4.74
N GLY A 875 20.69 -10.86 5.46
CA GLY A 875 20.98 -12.20 4.93
C GLY A 875 19.93 -12.69 3.92
N PHE A 876 20.13 -13.90 3.39
CA PHE A 876 19.17 -14.50 2.46
C PHE A 876 17.99 -15.15 3.20
N PRO A 877 16.73 -14.79 2.89
CA PRO A 877 15.55 -15.31 3.58
C PRO A 877 15.18 -16.72 3.14
N GLY A 878 14.34 -17.39 3.96
CA GLY A 878 13.92 -18.76 3.70
C GLY A 878 15.09 -19.74 3.84
N LEU A 879 15.18 -20.69 2.91
CA LEU A 879 16.26 -21.69 2.86
C LEU A 879 17.31 -21.41 1.77
N GLN A 880 17.38 -20.18 1.26
CA GLN A 880 18.25 -19.82 0.13
C GLN A 880 19.74 -19.94 0.45
N GLN A 881 20.16 -19.60 1.67
CA GLN A 881 21.56 -19.79 2.08
C GLN A 881 21.91 -21.28 2.14
N GLN A 882 21.02 -22.12 2.67
CA GLN A 882 21.20 -23.57 2.73
C GLN A 882 21.25 -24.20 1.34
N LEU A 883 20.42 -23.71 0.41
CA LEU A 883 20.47 -24.12 -1.00
C LEU A 883 21.82 -23.79 -1.64
N LEU A 884 22.28 -22.53 -1.48
CA LEU A 884 23.58 -22.09 -1.99
C LEU A 884 24.73 -22.91 -1.40
N ASP A 885 24.74 -23.11 -0.08
CA ASP A 885 25.75 -23.90 0.62
C ASP A 885 25.78 -25.34 0.09
N ALA A 886 24.63 -25.97 -0.10
CA ALA A 886 24.54 -27.34 -0.61
C ALA A 886 25.07 -27.46 -2.05
N VAL A 887 24.85 -26.45 -2.90
CA VAL A 887 25.38 -26.41 -4.27
C VAL A 887 26.90 -26.19 -4.26
N LEU A 888 27.39 -25.28 -3.42
CA LEU A 888 28.83 -25.01 -3.28
C LEU A 888 29.59 -26.20 -2.68
N ASP A 889 29.02 -26.89 -1.70
CA ASP A 889 29.59 -28.09 -1.06
C ASP A 889 29.67 -29.28 -2.02
N ALA A 890 28.83 -29.30 -3.06
CA ALA A 890 28.92 -30.28 -4.15
C ALA A 890 30.13 -30.07 -5.07
N GLY A 891 30.88 -28.96 -4.91
CA GLY A 891 32.08 -28.66 -5.71
C GLY A 891 31.79 -28.22 -7.14
N VAL A 892 30.57 -27.75 -7.40
CA VAL A 892 30.14 -27.29 -8.73
C VAL A 892 30.58 -25.82 -8.91
N PRO A 893 31.24 -25.47 -10.03
CA PRO A 893 31.49 -24.07 -10.38
C PRO A 893 30.19 -23.28 -10.41
N THR A 894 30.11 -22.21 -9.61
CA THR A 894 28.85 -21.53 -9.31
C THR A 894 28.97 -20.02 -9.50
N VAL A 895 28.00 -19.44 -10.22
CA VAL A 895 27.78 -18.00 -10.25
C VAL A 895 26.60 -17.65 -9.35
N LEU A 896 26.81 -16.76 -8.39
CA LEU A 896 25.75 -16.23 -7.54
C LEU A 896 25.23 -14.91 -8.13
N VAL A 897 23.93 -14.82 -8.36
CA VAL A 897 23.23 -13.61 -8.80
C VAL A 897 22.31 -13.14 -7.68
N LEU A 898 22.64 -11.97 -7.13
CA LEU A 898 21.86 -11.28 -6.09
C LEU A 898 20.84 -10.35 -6.76
N SER A 899 19.54 -10.60 -6.55
CA SER A 899 18.46 -9.73 -7.03
C SER A 899 17.65 -9.18 -5.87
N GLY A 900 17.65 -7.86 -5.66
CA GLY A 900 16.98 -7.23 -4.53
C GLY A 900 17.13 -5.72 -4.52
N GLY A 901 16.28 -5.04 -3.74
CA GLY A 901 16.29 -3.58 -3.61
C GLY A 901 17.29 -3.05 -2.57
N GLN A 902 17.88 -3.93 -1.77
CA GLN A 902 18.75 -3.64 -0.63
C GLN A 902 20.14 -4.29 -0.83
N PRO A 903 21.20 -3.82 -0.15
CA PRO A 903 22.47 -4.55 -0.11
C PRO A 903 22.34 -5.80 0.75
N PHE A 904 23.14 -6.82 0.44
CA PHE A 904 23.15 -8.09 1.16
C PHE A 904 24.38 -8.25 2.04
N VAL A 905 24.22 -8.94 3.17
CA VAL A 905 25.35 -9.48 3.93
C VAL A 905 25.86 -10.71 3.18
N LEU A 906 27.13 -10.67 2.79
CA LEU A 906 27.81 -11.81 2.17
C LEU A 906 28.72 -12.47 3.21
N ASP A 907 28.27 -13.61 3.72
CA ASP A 907 29.04 -14.37 4.69
C ASP A 907 30.21 -15.13 4.01
N PRO A 908 31.15 -15.72 4.77
CA PRO A 908 32.24 -16.48 4.20
C PRO A 908 31.81 -17.63 3.27
N SER A 909 30.61 -18.18 3.45
CA SER A 909 30.08 -19.23 2.59
C SER A 909 29.57 -18.66 1.26
N SER A 910 28.77 -17.58 1.26
CA SER A 910 28.31 -16.92 0.03
C SER A 910 29.49 -16.44 -0.82
N LEU A 911 30.58 -16.02 -0.18
CA LEU A 911 31.82 -15.61 -0.84
C LEU A 911 32.59 -16.75 -1.51
N ARG A 912 32.22 -18.02 -1.34
CA ARG A 912 32.82 -19.17 -2.04
C ARG A 912 32.42 -19.25 -3.52
N GLY A 913 31.32 -18.60 -3.92
CA GLY A 913 30.91 -18.54 -5.33
C GLY A 913 32.02 -18.03 -6.24
N ASN A 914 32.17 -18.62 -7.42
CA ASN A 914 33.28 -18.34 -8.34
C ASN A 914 33.16 -16.95 -8.96
N ALA A 915 31.93 -16.57 -9.33
CA ALA A 915 31.59 -15.18 -9.63
C ALA A 915 30.32 -14.76 -8.89
N ILE A 916 30.24 -13.47 -8.56
CA ILE A 916 29.10 -12.88 -7.85
C ILE A 916 28.68 -11.62 -8.61
N PHE A 917 27.40 -11.54 -8.95
CA PHE A 917 26.77 -10.36 -9.55
C PHE A 917 25.66 -9.85 -8.65
N HIS A 918 25.48 -8.53 -8.65
CA HIS A 918 24.28 -7.91 -8.12
C HIS A 918 23.53 -7.21 -9.25
N SER A 919 22.34 -7.70 -9.55
CA SER A 919 21.45 -7.13 -10.57
C SER A 919 20.45 -6.12 -10.00
N PHE A 920 20.45 -5.94 -8.68
CA PHE A 920 19.45 -5.18 -7.94
C PHE A 920 18.01 -5.58 -8.37
N LEU A 921 17.16 -4.59 -8.61
CA LEU A 921 15.86 -4.72 -9.28
C LEU A 921 16.05 -4.22 -10.72
N GLY A 922 16.34 -5.14 -11.65
CA GLY A 922 16.99 -4.83 -12.93
C GLY A 922 16.07 -4.56 -14.14
N GLY A 923 14.75 -4.51 -13.94
CA GLY A 923 13.79 -4.26 -15.03
C GLY A 923 13.63 -5.43 -16.02
N GLU A 924 12.99 -5.18 -17.15
CA GLU A 924 12.48 -6.24 -18.04
C GLU A 924 13.56 -7.01 -18.84
N PHE A 925 14.75 -6.42 -19.00
CA PHE A 925 15.87 -7.04 -19.73
C PHE A 925 16.98 -7.59 -18.83
N THR A 926 16.74 -7.71 -17.52
CA THR A 926 17.76 -8.20 -16.56
C THR A 926 18.32 -9.57 -16.95
N GLY A 927 17.45 -10.50 -17.34
CA GLY A 927 17.85 -11.87 -17.71
C GLY A 927 18.79 -11.88 -18.92
N ASP A 928 18.41 -11.16 -19.98
CA ASP A 928 19.21 -11.08 -21.21
C ASP A 928 20.55 -10.38 -20.94
N ALA A 929 20.52 -9.27 -20.19
CA ALA A 929 21.72 -8.53 -19.81
C ALA A 929 22.70 -9.40 -18.98
N LEU A 930 22.19 -10.19 -18.02
CA LEU A 930 23.01 -11.13 -17.26
C LEU A 930 23.69 -12.16 -18.18
N ILE A 931 22.97 -12.75 -19.14
CA ILE A 931 23.57 -13.73 -20.06
C ILE A 931 24.68 -13.10 -20.92
N GLU A 932 24.48 -11.87 -21.39
CA GLU A 932 25.50 -11.15 -22.17
C GLU A 932 26.76 -10.84 -21.35
N LEU A 933 26.59 -10.46 -20.07
CA LEU A 933 27.71 -10.21 -19.16
C LEU A 933 28.43 -11.51 -18.79
N LEU A 934 27.67 -12.57 -18.52
CA LEU A 934 28.21 -13.87 -18.13
C LEU A 934 29.00 -14.51 -19.28
N THR A 935 28.53 -14.41 -20.51
CA THR A 935 29.24 -14.90 -21.72
C THR A 935 30.35 -13.96 -22.17
N GLY A 936 30.49 -12.78 -21.56
CA GLY A 936 31.45 -11.75 -21.92
C GLY A 936 31.22 -11.14 -23.30
N ALA A 937 29.98 -11.20 -23.81
CA ALA A 937 29.54 -10.44 -24.98
C ALA A 937 29.58 -8.94 -24.68
N VAL A 938 29.25 -8.56 -23.44
CA VAL A 938 29.41 -7.22 -22.88
C VAL A 938 30.32 -7.31 -21.66
N ASN A 939 31.16 -6.29 -21.48
CA ASN A 939 32.04 -6.19 -20.32
C ASN A 939 31.32 -5.45 -19.18
N PRO A 940 31.18 -6.03 -17.96
CA PRO A 940 30.52 -5.36 -16.84
C PRO A 940 31.22 -4.05 -16.49
N SER A 941 30.40 -3.03 -16.19
CA SER A 941 30.85 -1.68 -15.86
C SER A 941 30.09 -1.01 -14.72
N GLY A 942 29.09 -1.69 -14.15
CA GLY A 942 28.33 -1.18 -13.00
C GLY A 942 29.21 -1.07 -11.75
N LYS A 943 28.91 -0.08 -10.90
CA LYS A 943 29.57 0.18 -9.61
C LYS A 943 28.53 0.39 -8.53
N LEU A 944 28.73 -0.20 -7.36
CA LEU A 944 27.86 -0.03 -6.19
C LEU A 944 27.64 1.44 -5.85
N THR A 945 26.40 1.82 -5.54
CA THR A 945 26.04 3.13 -4.99
C THR A 945 25.63 3.04 -3.53
N ILE A 946 25.71 1.84 -2.96
CA ILE A 946 25.46 1.52 -1.57
C ILE A 946 26.48 0.47 -1.11
N SER A 947 27.00 0.61 0.10
CA SER A 947 28.01 -0.25 0.69
C SER A 947 27.39 -1.58 1.14
N MET A 948 28.08 -2.70 0.91
CA MET A 948 27.63 -4.01 1.39
C MET A 948 28.12 -4.27 2.82
N PRO A 949 27.24 -4.39 3.82
CA PRO A 949 27.64 -4.57 5.21
C PRO A 949 28.22 -5.98 5.44
N GLN A 950 29.20 -6.09 6.34
CA GLN A 950 29.74 -7.38 6.75
C GLN A 950 28.78 -8.19 7.63
N HIS A 951 27.88 -7.50 8.33
CA HIS A 951 26.89 -8.06 9.22
C HIS A 951 25.76 -7.07 9.46
N THR A 952 24.52 -7.52 9.61
CA THR A 952 23.36 -6.65 9.85
C THR A 952 23.53 -5.81 11.12
N ALA A 953 24.12 -6.37 12.18
CA ALA A 953 24.39 -5.63 13.42
C ALA A 953 25.45 -4.51 13.30
N ALA A 954 26.19 -4.43 12.20
CA ALA A 954 27.18 -3.36 11.97
C ALA A 954 26.53 -2.04 11.51
N ILE A 955 25.27 -2.10 11.06
CA ILE A 955 24.54 -0.98 10.46
C ILE A 955 24.36 0.17 11.47
N PRO A 956 24.55 1.44 11.07
CA PRO A 956 24.83 1.91 9.71
C PRO A 956 26.26 1.62 9.24
N VAL A 957 26.41 1.21 7.97
CA VAL A 957 27.71 1.01 7.32
C VAL A 957 27.72 1.76 5.99
N MET A 958 28.60 2.75 5.88
CA MET A 958 28.65 3.70 4.77
C MET A 958 30.09 4.12 4.52
N TYR A 959 30.43 4.56 3.31
CA TYR A 959 31.80 4.97 2.99
C TYR A 959 32.22 6.32 3.58
N ASP A 960 31.25 7.20 3.85
CA ASP A 960 31.43 8.57 4.35
C ASP A 960 31.17 8.67 5.87
N TYR A 961 31.57 7.64 6.62
CA TYR A 961 31.54 7.64 8.09
C TYR A 961 32.45 8.72 8.69
N LEU A 962 32.12 9.17 9.90
CA LEU A 962 32.96 10.09 10.67
C LEU A 962 34.18 9.34 11.22
N PRO A 963 35.37 9.95 11.29
CA PRO A 963 36.55 9.33 11.90
C PRO A 963 36.31 8.70 13.27
N SER A 964 35.49 9.33 14.11
CA SER A 964 35.09 8.85 15.43
C SER A 964 34.23 7.58 15.39
N ASP A 965 33.46 7.35 14.31
CA ASP A 965 32.59 6.17 14.14
C ASP A 965 33.36 4.84 14.01
N ASP A 966 34.64 4.92 13.67
CA ASP A 966 35.55 3.78 13.52
C ASP A 966 36.53 3.66 14.71
N GLN A 967 36.31 4.43 15.79
CA GLN A 967 37.08 4.34 17.03
C GLN A 967 36.36 3.46 18.07
N GLY A 968 37.08 2.56 18.73
CA GLY A 968 36.56 1.76 19.87
C GLY A 968 36.32 0.27 19.62
N GLY A 969 36.38 -0.21 18.37
CA GLY A 969 36.31 -1.64 18.03
C GLY A 969 37.69 -2.30 17.83
N HIS A 970 38.64 -1.57 17.23
CA HIS A 970 40.02 -2.00 17.10
C HIS A 970 40.83 -1.43 18.29
N THR A 971 41.17 -2.31 19.24
CA THR A 971 42.01 -2.03 20.43
C THR A 971 41.38 -1.10 21.47
N GLY A 972 40.86 -1.67 22.57
CA GLY A 972 40.75 -0.91 23.81
C GLY A 972 42.14 -0.40 24.22
N LEU A 973 42.19 0.70 24.98
CA LEU A 973 43.40 1.41 25.46
C LEU A 973 44.49 0.53 26.12
N LEU A 974 44.21 -0.77 26.31
CA LEU A 974 45.00 -1.77 27.02
C LEU A 974 45.22 -3.08 26.22
N GLY A 975 44.77 -3.16 24.95
CA GLY A 975 44.98 -4.35 24.10
C GLY A 975 44.22 -5.62 24.51
N TYR A 976 43.22 -5.52 25.40
CA TYR A 976 42.37 -6.66 25.78
C TYR A 976 41.29 -6.90 24.72
N HIS A 977 41.24 -8.13 24.23
CA HIS A 977 40.16 -8.64 23.37
C HIS A 977 39.42 -9.76 24.10
N SER A 978 38.09 -9.73 24.08
CA SER A 978 37.25 -10.85 24.54
C SER A 978 36.56 -11.52 23.36
N ALA A 979 36.18 -12.80 23.52
CA ALA A 979 35.45 -13.54 22.48
C ALA A 979 34.13 -12.85 22.06
N TRP A 980 33.53 -12.04 22.95
CA TRP A 980 32.33 -11.25 22.68
C TRP A 980 32.53 -10.11 21.66
N GLN A 981 33.76 -9.76 21.30
CA GLN A 981 34.07 -8.71 20.33
C GLN A 981 34.31 -9.23 18.90
N PHE A 982 34.09 -10.53 18.66
CA PHE A 982 34.30 -11.15 17.35
C PHE A 982 32.97 -11.60 16.71
N PRO A 983 32.77 -11.34 15.40
CA PRO A 983 33.66 -10.59 14.52
C PRO A 983 33.74 -9.10 14.90
N ASN A 984 34.91 -8.48 14.69
CA ASN A 984 35.09 -7.08 15.02
C ASN A 984 34.28 -6.21 14.06
N LEU A 985 33.40 -5.36 14.58
CA LEU A 985 32.57 -4.46 13.78
C LEU A 985 33.43 -3.26 13.35
N THR A 986 33.96 -3.31 12.13
CA THR A 986 34.69 -2.19 11.51
C THR A 986 33.76 -1.37 10.62
N ARG A 987 34.05 -0.07 10.46
CA ARG A 987 33.34 0.75 9.45
C ARG A 987 33.83 0.48 8.03
N THR A 988 34.94 -0.24 7.88
CA THR A 988 35.43 -0.70 6.58
C THR A 988 34.65 -1.93 6.09
N VAL A 989 34.30 -1.94 4.80
CA VAL A 989 33.63 -3.08 4.15
C VAL A 989 34.43 -3.60 2.96
N PRO A 990 34.31 -4.91 2.62
CA PRO A 990 35.02 -5.51 1.50
C PRO A 990 34.58 -4.95 0.14
N MET A 991 33.28 -4.65 0.03
CA MET A 991 32.63 -4.14 -1.18
C MET A 991 31.97 -2.79 -0.86
N PRO A 992 32.77 -1.70 -0.80
CA PRO A 992 32.28 -0.38 -0.40
C PRO A 992 31.60 0.34 -1.56
N PHE A 993 31.03 1.51 -1.27
CA PHE A 993 30.57 2.46 -2.27
C PHE A 993 31.56 2.63 -3.45
N GLY A 994 31.02 2.65 -4.66
CA GLY A 994 31.77 2.76 -5.90
C GLY A 994 32.49 1.47 -6.32
N TYR A 995 32.37 0.36 -5.61
CA TYR A 995 33.04 -0.91 -5.95
C TYR A 995 32.32 -1.65 -7.09
N GLY A 996 33.09 -2.28 -7.96
CA GLY A 996 32.59 -3.14 -9.04
C GLY A 996 33.72 -3.51 -9.99
N LEU A 997 33.73 -4.76 -10.43
CA LEU A 997 34.77 -5.36 -11.24
C LEU A 997 34.42 -5.28 -12.73
N SER A 998 35.46 -5.45 -13.56
CA SER A 998 35.36 -5.56 -15.01
C SER A 998 36.07 -6.82 -15.48
N CYS A 999 35.71 -7.33 -16.66
CA CYS A 999 36.46 -8.38 -17.37
C CYS A 999 37.74 -7.84 -18.05
N THR A 1000 38.03 -6.54 -17.90
CA THR A 1000 39.32 -5.93 -18.20
C THR A 1000 39.85 -5.21 -16.96
N THR A 1001 41.10 -4.75 -17.00
CA THR A 1001 41.72 -4.02 -15.89
C THR A 1001 41.94 -2.56 -16.27
N PHE A 1002 41.78 -1.67 -15.29
CA PHE A 1002 42.06 -0.24 -15.45
C PHE A 1002 43.11 0.21 -14.44
N ASP A 1003 44.00 1.09 -14.89
CA ASP A 1003 44.95 1.81 -14.05
C ASP A 1003 44.55 3.30 -14.03
N ILE A 1004 44.28 3.82 -12.84
CA ILE A 1004 43.98 5.24 -12.62
C ILE A 1004 45.19 5.86 -11.93
N ALA A 1005 45.84 6.78 -12.65
CA ALA A 1005 47.05 7.43 -12.18
C ALA A 1005 46.78 8.32 -10.97
N ALA A 1006 47.86 8.68 -10.26
CA ALA A 1006 47.76 9.67 -9.18
C ALA A 1006 47.20 11.00 -9.73
N PRO A 1007 46.18 11.59 -9.08
CA PRO A 1007 45.59 12.83 -9.56
C PRO A 1007 46.54 14.01 -9.41
N VAL A 1008 46.33 15.04 -10.22
CA VAL A 1008 46.96 16.35 -10.11
C VAL A 1008 45.86 17.35 -9.76
N ALA A 1009 46.04 18.13 -8.69
CA ALA A 1009 45.08 19.15 -8.29
C ALA A 1009 45.72 20.54 -8.35
N ARG A 1010 45.00 21.51 -8.91
CA ARG A 1010 45.44 22.91 -8.99
C ARG A 1010 44.30 23.87 -8.69
N VAL A 1011 44.57 24.92 -7.92
CA VAL A 1011 43.64 26.03 -7.74
C VAL A 1011 43.66 26.89 -9.01
N GLN A 1012 42.49 27.20 -9.55
CA GLN A 1012 42.35 28.11 -10.68
C GLN A 1012 42.01 29.53 -10.18
N GLY A 1013 42.93 30.47 -10.40
CA GLY A 1013 42.76 31.87 -10.01
C GLY A 1013 41.72 32.58 -10.90
N GLY A 1014 40.67 33.12 -10.29
CA GLY A 1014 39.58 33.82 -10.98
C GLY A 1014 38.45 34.22 -10.01
N LYS A 1015 37.42 34.91 -10.51
CA LYS A 1015 36.27 35.34 -9.69
C LYS A 1015 35.47 34.17 -9.07
N ALA A 1016 35.54 32.98 -9.68
CA ALA A 1016 34.71 31.82 -9.30
C ALA A 1016 35.33 30.89 -8.23
N LYS A 1017 36.60 31.08 -7.82
CA LYS A 1017 37.35 30.24 -6.85
C LYS A 1017 37.08 28.72 -7.02
N GLU A 1018 37.91 28.05 -7.82
CA GLU A 1018 37.72 26.65 -8.21
C GLU A 1018 39.01 25.83 -8.08
N VAL A 1019 38.86 24.52 -7.95
CA VAL A 1019 39.95 23.52 -8.03
C VAL A 1019 39.72 22.67 -9.27
N VAL A 1020 40.78 22.47 -10.06
CA VAL A 1020 40.79 21.49 -11.15
C VAL A 1020 41.56 20.27 -10.68
N VAL A 1021 40.91 19.10 -10.70
CA VAL A 1021 41.51 17.79 -10.39
C VAL A 1021 41.55 16.96 -11.67
N SER A 1022 42.73 16.50 -12.05
CA SER A 1022 42.96 15.77 -13.30
C SER A 1022 43.57 14.39 -13.01
N THR A 1023 43.17 13.35 -13.72
CA THR A 1023 43.84 12.04 -13.69
C THR A 1023 43.79 11.36 -15.05
N THR A 1024 44.76 10.49 -15.32
CA THR A 1024 44.76 9.64 -16.52
C THR A 1024 44.29 8.25 -16.15
N VAL A 1025 43.29 7.76 -16.88
CA VAL A 1025 42.77 6.39 -16.78
C VAL A 1025 43.21 5.60 -18.01
N ARG A 1026 43.74 4.40 -17.80
CA ARG A 1026 44.23 3.50 -18.85
C ARG A 1026 43.58 2.13 -18.73
N ASN A 1027 43.07 1.60 -19.83
CA ASN A 1027 42.69 0.19 -19.91
C ASN A 1027 43.95 -0.64 -20.12
N THR A 1028 44.33 -1.41 -19.10
CA THR A 1028 45.55 -2.23 -19.09
C THR A 1028 45.29 -3.69 -19.45
N GLY A 1029 44.02 -4.10 -19.55
CA GLY A 1029 43.65 -5.45 -19.94
C GLY A 1029 43.50 -5.64 -21.45
N ALA A 1030 42.94 -6.79 -21.84
CA ALA A 1030 42.86 -7.24 -23.23
C ALA A 1030 41.51 -6.94 -23.91
N ARG A 1031 40.52 -6.40 -23.18
CA ARG A 1031 39.16 -6.19 -23.70
C ARG A 1031 38.80 -4.71 -23.65
N ARG A 1032 37.94 -4.26 -24.58
CA ARG A 1032 37.22 -2.98 -24.43
C ARG A 1032 36.41 -3.02 -23.13
N GLY A 1033 36.34 -1.90 -22.43
CA GLY A 1033 35.54 -1.79 -21.22
C GLY A 1033 35.27 -0.35 -20.85
N GLN A 1034 34.35 -0.16 -19.91
CA GLN A 1034 34.07 1.11 -19.26
C GLN A 1034 34.54 1.07 -17.81
N GLU A 1035 34.95 2.23 -17.28
CA GLU A 1035 35.34 2.41 -15.89
C GLU A 1035 34.83 3.76 -15.38
N VAL A 1036 34.51 3.84 -14.10
CA VAL A 1036 34.07 5.06 -13.44
C VAL A 1036 35.24 5.65 -12.65
N VAL A 1037 35.74 6.79 -13.09
CA VAL A 1037 36.74 7.57 -12.35
C VAL A 1037 36.01 8.37 -11.29
N GLN A 1038 36.27 8.08 -10.02
CA GLN A 1038 35.60 8.71 -8.88
C GLN A 1038 36.58 9.63 -8.16
N VAL A 1039 36.16 10.87 -7.87
CA VAL A 1039 36.95 11.86 -7.14
C VAL A 1039 36.33 12.15 -5.79
N TYR A 1040 37.13 11.95 -4.75
CA TYR A 1040 36.77 12.19 -3.37
C TYR A 1040 37.61 13.34 -2.79
N PHE A 1041 37.10 13.98 -1.73
CA PHE A 1041 37.85 15.01 -1.02
C PHE A 1041 37.67 14.95 0.49
N ARG A 1042 38.60 15.61 1.19
CA ARG A 1042 38.51 15.91 2.62
C ARG A 1042 39.41 17.11 2.97
N PRO A 1043 38.91 18.14 3.66
CA PRO A 1043 39.78 19.14 4.29
C PRO A 1043 40.67 18.48 5.36
N ALA A 1044 41.95 18.88 5.44
CA ALA A 1044 42.88 18.36 6.44
C ALA A 1044 42.44 18.67 7.87
N THR A 1045 41.75 19.80 8.07
CA THR A 1045 41.16 20.20 9.33
C THR A 1045 39.83 20.91 9.09
N THR A 1046 38.85 20.65 9.94
CA THR A 1046 37.58 21.38 10.00
C THR A 1046 37.40 22.05 11.35
N ARG A 1047 37.07 23.35 11.35
CA ARG A 1047 36.70 24.06 12.57
C ARG A 1047 35.28 23.72 13.01
N GLY A 1048 35.13 23.22 14.23
CA GLY A 1048 33.86 23.13 14.96
C GLY A 1048 32.92 21.98 14.57
N LEU A 1049 33.21 21.23 13.50
CA LEU A 1049 32.49 20.02 13.11
C LEU A 1049 33.45 18.95 12.65
N GLU A 1050 33.14 17.70 12.95
CA GLU A 1050 33.80 16.54 12.37
C GLU A 1050 33.39 16.39 10.90
N PHE A 1051 34.31 15.94 10.05
CA PHE A 1051 34.08 15.73 8.62
C PHE A 1051 34.29 14.26 8.27
N PRO A 1052 33.45 13.67 7.40
CA PRO A 1052 33.62 12.29 6.95
C PRO A 1052 35.02 11.93 6.49
N VAL A 1053 35.36 10.65 6.57
CA VAL A 1053 36.69 10.18 6.17
C VAL A 1053 37.04 10.52 4.72
N ARG A 1054 36.03 10.62 3.86
CA ARG A 1054 36.07 11.14 2.50
C ARG A 1054 34.63 11.43 2.04
N ARG A 1055 34.47 12.30 1.04
CA ARG A 1055 33.19 12.52 0.35
C ARG A 1055 33.40 12.53 -1.15
N LEU A 1056 32.49 11.91 -1.90
CA LEU A 1056 32.43 12.03 -3.35
C LEU A 1056 32.12 13.49 -3.71
N VAL A 1057 32.82 13.99 -4.72
CA VAL A 1057 32.60 15.34 -5.24
C VAL A 1057 32.44 15.37 -6.76
N ARG A 1058 33.05 14.44 -7.50
CA ARG A 1058 32.87 14.30 -8.95
C ARG A 1058 33.06 12.86 -9.38
N PHE A 1059 32.47 12.49 -10.51
CA PHE A 1059 32.76 11.24 -11.19
C PHE A 1059 32.62 11.40 -12.70
N GLU A 1060 33.27 10.52 -13.47
CA GLU A 1060 33.04 10.38 -14.90
C GLU A 1060 33.18 8.91 -15.31
N LYS A 1061 32.21 8.40 -16.07
CA LYS A 1061 32.32 7.10 -16.74
C LYS A 1061 33.05 7.26 -18.07
N VAL A 1062 34.14 6.53 -18.23
CA VAL A 1062 34.93 6.51 -19.47
C VAL A 1062 34.84 5.16 -20.15
N GLU A 1063 34.89 5.17 -21.47
CA GLU A 1063 35.05 3.95 -22.26
C GLU A 1063 36.41 3.93 -22.94
N LEU A 1064 37.11 2.79 -22.87
CA LEU A 1064 38.44 2.65 -23.44
C LEU A 1064 38.61 1.30 -24.14
N GLN A 1065 39.18 1.35 -25.35
CA GLN A 1065 39.75 0.18 -26.01
C GLN A 1065 40.98 -0.33 -25.23
N ALA A 1066 41.32 -1.61 -25.40
CA ALA A 1066 42.49 -2.22 -24.78
C ALA A 1066 43.77 -1.41 -25.05
N GLY A 1067 44.55 -1.14 -24.00
CA GLY A 1067 45.79 -0.38 -24.06
C GLY A 1067 45.64 1.14 -24.22
N LYS A 1068 44.44 1.67 -24.44
CA LYS A 1068 44.20 3.12 -24.60
C LYS A 1068 44.07 3.82 -23.24
N SER A 1069 44.40 5.10 -23.23
CA SER A 1069 44.31 5.97 -22.05
C SER A 1069 43.54 7.23 -22.39
N ARG A 1070 42.91 7.85 -21.38
CA ARG A 1070 42.23 9.13 -21.47
C ARG A 1070 42.53 9.96 -20.22
N GLU A 1071 42.79 11.25 -20.40
CA GLU A 1071 42.82 12.19 -19.28
C GLU A 1071 41.39 12.67 -18.98
N VAL A 1072 41.05 12.71 -17.70
CA VAL A 1072 39.78 13.18 -17.16
C VAL A 1072 40.04 14.40 -16.29
N ASN A 1073 39.26 15.46 -16.46
CA ASN A 1073 39.46 16.76 -15.83
C ASN A 1073 38.19 17.21 -15.12
N PHE A 1074 38.28 17.44 -13.81
CA PHE A 1074 37.15 17.78 -12.95
C PHE A 1074 37.30 19.19 -12.39
N THR A 1075 36.35 20.08 -12.71
CA THR A 1075 36.27 21.42 -12.11
C THR A 1075 35.34 21.39 -10.90
N ILE A 1076 35.86 21.84 -9.76
CA ILE A 1076 35.20 21.79 -8.46
C ILE A 1076 35.16 23.20 -7.87
N PRO A 1077 34.00 23.87 -7.86
CA PRO A 1077 33.81 25.12 -7.16
C PRO A 1077 34.06 24.98 -5.66
N TYR A 1078 34.63 26.00 -5.03
CA TYR A 1078 34.88 25.98 -3.58
C TYR A 1078 33.62 25.73 -2.75
N LYS A 1079 32.44 26.14 -3.23
CA LYS A 1079 31.17 25.89 -2.52
C LYS A 1079 30.89 24.39 -2.32
N ASP A 1080 31.29 23.55 -3.27
CA ASP A 1080 31.07 22.09 -3.22
C ASP A 1080 32.02 21.41 -2.22
N LEU A 1081 33.08 22.11 -1.81
CA LEU A 1081 34.03 21.68 -0.79
C LEU A 1081 33.63 22.16 0.63
N GLY A 1082 32.52 22.89 0.73
CA GLY A 1082 32.06 23.48 1.99
C GLY A 1082 31.34 22.49 2.92
N LEU A 1083 31.20 22.91 4.17
CA LEU A 1083 30.35 22.26 5.17
C LEU A 1083 29.30 23.25 5.67
N TRP A 1084 28.12 22.75 5.99
CA TRP A 1084 27.05 23.55 6.59
C TRP A 1084 27.23 23.63 8.09
N ILE A 1085 27.40 24.85 8.63
CA ILE A 1085 27.45 25.10 10.08
C ILE A 1085 26.19 25.85 10.46
N THR A 1086 25.29 25.20 11.20
CA THR A 1086 24.00 25.72 11.65
C THR A 1086 23.25 26.41 10.50
N THR A 1087 23.15 25.73 9.34
CA THR A 1087 22.55 26.20 8.07
C THR A 1087 23.35 27.19 7.22
N LYS A 1088 24.61 27.52 7.56
CA LYS A 1088 25.47 28.35 6.70
C LYS A 1088 26.57 27.52 6.03
N LEU A 1089 26.53 27.45 4.69
CA LEU A 1089 27.60 26.85 3.91
C LEU A 1089 28.90 27.64 4.11
N THR A 1090 29.93 26.95 4.59
CA THR A 1090 31.22 27.53 4.91
C THR A 1090 32.32 26.67 4.29
N THR A 1091 33.03 27.21 3.30
CA THR A 1091 34.25 26.61 2.77
C THR A 1091 35.44 27.17 3.52
N GLN A 1092 36.22 26.30 4.16
CA GLN A 1092 37.41 26.71 4.90
C GLN A 1092 38.60 26.75 3.94
N LEU A 1093 39.40 27.83 3.99
CA LEU A 1093 40.68 27.88 3.28
C LEU A 1093 41.71 27.05 4.04
N GLY A 1094 42.69 26.48 3.32
CA GLY A 1094 43.69 25.60 3.90
C GLY A 1094 43.94 24.35 3.07
N LEU A 1095 44.57 23.35 3.69
CA LEU A 1095 44.97 22.11 3.03
C LEU A 1095 43.77 21.17 2.82
N TYR A 1096 43.63 20.65 1.60
CA TYR A 1096 42.65 19.64 1.22
C TYR A 1096 43.36 18.43 0.61
N HIS A 1097 42.83 17.26 0.95
CA HIS A 1097 43.17 15.99 0.35
C HIS A 1097 42.13 15.68 -0.73
N PHE A 1098 42.60 15.34 -1.92
CA PHE A 1098 41.78 14.79 -3.00
C PHE A 1098 42.24 13.38 -3.32
N TRP A 1099 41.31 12.49 -3.60
CA TRP A 1099 41.60 11.14 -4.08
C TRP A 1099 40.93 10.92 -5.43
N ALA A 1100 41.58 10.17 -6.31
CA ALA A 1100 40.97 9.63 -7.53
C ALA A 1100 41.21 8.12 -7.59
N GLY A 1101 40.20 7.38 -8.07
CA GLY A 1101 40.29 5.92 -8.20
C GLY A 1101 39.00 5.26 -8.68
N SER A 1102 39.01 3.92 -8.66
CA SER A 1102 37.92 3.08 -9.20
C SER A 1102 36.80 2.77 -8.20
N SER A 1103 37.01 3.05 -6.91
CA SER A 1103 36.02 2.88 -5.84
C SER A 1103 36.43 3.69 -4.60
N SER A 1104 35.56 3.74 -3.58
CA SER A 1104 35.93 4.33 -2.27
C SER A 1104 36.87 3.44 -1.44
N ARG A 1105 37.21 2.23 -1.89
CA ARG A 1105 38.16 1.33 -1.22
C ARG A 1105 39.56 1.94 -1.21
N GLU A 1106 40.23 1.95 -0.06
CA GLU A 1106 41.52 2.63 0.11
C GLU A 1106 42.60 2.19 -0.89
N GLN A 1107 42.64 0.89 -1.23
CA GLN A 1107 43.60 0.32 -2.17
C GLN A 1107 43.39 0.78 -3.63
N ASP A 1108 42.17 1.25 -3.95
CA ASP A 1108 41.81 1.70 -5.30
C ASP A 1108 42.08 3.19 -5.50
N LEU A 1109 42.44 3.92 -4.44
CA LEU A 1109 42.57 5.37 -4.44
C LEU A 1109 44.03 5.84 -4.48
N ARG A 1110 44.26 6.93 -5.22
CA ARG A 1110 45.51 7.70 -5.20
C ARG A 1110 45.23 9.12 -4.74
N MET A 1111 46.07 9.65 -3.86
CA MET A 1111 45.86 10.95 -3.20
C MET A 1111 46.73 12.05 -3.80
N VAL A 1112 46.22 13.28 -3.82
CA VAL A 1112 46.95 14.53 -4.02
C VAL A 1112 46.49 15.59 -3.02
N ASN A 1113 47.40 16.48 -2.65
CA ASN A 1113 47.12 17.59 -1.74
C ASN A 1113 47.07 18.91 -2.50
N VAL A 1114 46.14 19.78 -2.13
CA VAL A 1114 46.07 21.16 -2.64
C VAL A 1114 45.68 22.11 -1.51
N THR A 1115 46.24 23.31 -1.51
CA THR A 1115 45.89 24.35 -0.54
C THR A 1115 44.95 25.36 -1.19
N LEU A 1116 43.75 25.53 -0.63
CA LEU A 1116 42.80 26.55 -1.07
C LEU A 1116 43.19 27.91 -0.49
N THR A 1117 43.29 28.91 -1.36
CA THR A 1117 43.67 30.30 -1.02
C THR A 1117 42.58 31.34 -1.27
#